data_AF-A0AA39RX60-F1
#
_entry.id   AF-A0AA39RX60-F1
#
_cell.length_a   1.000
_cell.length_b   1.000
_cell.length_c   1.000
_cell.angle_alpha   90.00
_cell.angle_beta   90.00
_cell.angle_gamma   90.00
#
_symmetry.space_group_name_H-M   'P 1'
#
loop_
_entity.id
_entity.type
_entity.pdbx_description
1 polymer ?
#
loop_
_entity_poly.entity_id
_entity_poly.type
_entity_poly.pdbx_seq_one_letter_code
_entity_poly.pdbx_strand_id
1 'polypeptide(L)'
;MALQKDEAERKNIHCFDVIENLKKEMIISNVDAELKEELCSLVLHDLEQRKSKFKSSLCRIDTSEMENHRLKDKILSLEACIANLQTDLEMKNAEFSELQHSQADFMEDICLKNRDLEFNMDRAELSRKDDVLEGLSFDLSLLQKSASNTKDQKDEIEEMVASLEALEDYLKLKSSELDQVVAHSQMLESQLQGKINVISTLESNISREKETLKLLSCENMELGAHIEDTSAAKTSINEELIERVKINKSLELEVEEMGNAIGQMNDTIESLRNHLNELTSESDHLHLELFSLNKRREREQLRAKENEATALESQQLAESRKIYVEEKEVEVRLLKRSVEELEHTINVLENKIAQCKAHISELNLHAEAQVSEYKQKIFTLKARLASAESMTHDVIRDLLGVKLDMTNYADQEVIKLKQQLNEFIEEKREWLEEIDRKQAELVTAQIALEKLRQQDQSLRTENEMLKEENNMLKYQNEDLSTKLRRSEVFLSRVKEELAQYRASIGKNPNINFDEEHRLKNKLQETEEERMQLAQKLLGLCTSILKAAGITRVATDISPDVAEEALEQLTNRIISQDRELQNLKFKIIDHKVRGLLVGYSSMEDRSIEIDHAMANEDSTGDVNALQHQIRPLKESTSNTKDKKDEIKEMVASLEALEDDLELKSSELAQVVAHSKRNRLSEIIHLSSPTNTRTDENIHSPTLRHLILFFFFFNPLV
;
A
#
# COMPACT_ATOMS: atom_id res chain seq x y z
N MET A 1 195.53 94.48 -196.21
CA MET A 1 195.62 93.00 -196.23
C MET A 1 194.97 92.33 -195.02
N ALA A 2 194.94 92.96 -193.83
CA ALA A 2 194.33 92.40 -192.61
C ALA A 2 192.86 91.96 -192.73
N LEU A 3 192.09 92.54 -193.65
CA LEU A 3 190.64 92.47 -193.53
C LEU A 3 189.96 91.22 -194.11
N GLN A 4 190.63 90.27 -194.79
CA GLN A 4 189.87 89.32 -195.63
C GLN A 4 189.68 87.87 -195.20
N LYS A 5 190.61 87.19 -194.51
CA LYS A 5 190.46 85.71 -194.36
C LYS A 5 189.70 85.28 -193.12
N ASP A 6 189.62 86.22 -192.20
CA ASP A 6 188.80 86.14 -191.01
C ASP A 6 187.32 85.98 -191.33
N GLU A 7 186.91 86.47 -192.49
CA GLU A 7 185.52 86.39 -192.92
C GLU A 7 185.21 85.07 -193.60
N ALA A 8 186.23 84.40 -194.15
CA ALA A 8 186.07 83.09 -194.72
C ALA A 8 185.67 82.16 -193.58
N GLU A 9 184.38 81.94 -193.54
CA GLU A 9 184.00 80.57 -193.33
C GLU A 9 184.08 80.15 -191.85
N ARG A 10 184.01 81.18 -191.01
CA ARG A 10 182.83 81.40 -190.14
C ARG A 10 181.55 80.78 -190.71
N LYS A 11 181.31 80.96 -192.00
CA LYS A 11 180.25 80.28 -192.75
C LYS A 11 180.34 78.74 -192.83
N ASN A 12 181.51 78.08 -192.76
CA ASN A 12 181.57 76.60 -192.79
C ASN A 12 181.12 76.00 -191.44
N ILE A 13 181.32 76.72 -190.33
CA ILE A 13 180.70 76.41 -189.02
C ILE A 13 179.19 76.61 -189.11
N HIS A 14 178.77 77.68 -189.79
CA HIS A 14 177.36 77.95 -189.94
C HIS A 14 176.62 76.81 -190.69
N CYS A 15 177.21 76.17 -191.71
CA CYS A 15 176.52 75.08 -192.41
C CYS A 15 176.41 73.79 -191.57
N PHE A 16 177.35 73.52 -190.66
CA PHE A 16 177.31 72.28 -189.88
C PHE A 16 176.24 72.29 -188.78
N ASP A 17 175.98 73.45 -188.14
CA ASP A 17 174.94 73.60 -187.10
C ASP A 17 173.51 73.45 -187.65
N VAL A 18 173.28 73.84 -188.90
CA VAL A 18 171.94 73.79 -189.51
C VAL A 18 171.54 72.35 -189.85
N ILE A 19 172.49 71.53 -190.34
CA ILE A 19 172.18 70.16 -190.77
C ILE A 19 171.86 69.27 -189.57
N GLU A 20 172.55 69.41 -188.44
CA GLU A 20 172.32 68.51 -187.31
C GLU A 20 171.06 68.86 -186.50
N ASN A 21 170.64 70.13 -186.51
CA ASN A 21 169.32 70.54 -186.02
C ASN A 21 168.18 69.95 -186.86
N LEU A 22 168.29 69.94 -188.20
CA LEU A 22 167.29 69.27 -189.05
C LEU A 22 167.19 67.76 -188.75
N LYS A 23 168.32 67.14 -188.39
CA LYS A 23 168.36 65.74 -187.98
C LYS A 23 167.60 65.50 -186.66
N LYS A 24 167.70 66.41 -185.68
CA LYS A 24 166.91 66.36 -184.44
C LYS A 24 165.42 66.54 -184.70
N GLU A 25 165.02 67.46 -185.58
CA GLU A 25 163.60 67.64 -185.93
C GLU A 25 162.99 66.40 -186.59
N MET A 26 163.71 65.76 -187.51
CA MET A 26 163.18 64.59 -188.22
C MET A 26 162.95 63.38 -187.29
N ILE A 27 163.78 63.23 -186.26
CA ILE A 27 163.62 62.18 -185.25
C ILE A 27 162.40 62.46 -184.35
N ILE A 28 162.19 63.72 -183.91
CA ILE A 28 161.04 64.10 -183.08
C ILE A 28 159.71 63.83 -183.82
N SER A 29 159.63 64.13 -185.11
CA SER A 29 158.41 63.89 -185.90
C SER A 29 158.04 62.42 -186.03
N ASN A 30 159.01 61.49 -185.93
CA ASN A 30 158.75 60.06 -186.06
C ASN A 30 158.17 59.47 -184.75
N VAL A 31 158.68 59.94 -183.60
CA VAL A 31 158.16 59.56 -182.27
C VAL A 31 156.71 60.02 -182.08
N ASP A 32 156.37 61.22 -182.58
CA ASP A 32 155.03 61.77 -182.44
C ASP A 32 153.99 61.03 -183.30
N ALA A 33 154.41 60.47 -184.45
CA ALA A 33 153.55 59.66 -185.30
C ALA A 33 153.21 58.30 -184.67
N GLU A 34 154.19 57.60 -184.09
CA GLU A 34 153.98 56.32 -183.41
C GLU A 34 153.08 56.46 -182.16
N LEU A 35 153.32 57.46 -181.30
CA LEU A 35 152.50 57.68 -180.10
C LEU A 35 151.03 57.99 -180.42
N LYS A 36 150.76 58.66 -181.55
CA LYS A 36 149.40 59.00 -181.96
C LYS A 36 148.61 57.79 -182.47
N GLU A 37 149.30 56.84 -183.12
CA GLU A 37 148.71 55.58 -183.57
C GLU A 37 148.40 54.67 -182.37
N GLU A 38 149.30 54.62 -181.37
CA GLU A 38 149.09 53.86 -180.13
C GLU A 38 147.91 54.40 -179.29
N LEU A 39 147.74 55.74 -179.21
CA LEU A 39 146.63 56.36 -178.47
C LEU A 39 145.25 56.14 -179.13
N CYS A 40 145.17 56.12 -180.48
CA CYS A 40 143.88 55.94 -181.17
C CYS A 40 143.34 54.50 -181.08
N SER A 41 144.22 53.50 -181.03
CA SER A 41 143.84 52.10 -180.88
C SER A 41 143.20 51.80 -179.51
N LEU A 42 143.75 52.35 -178.41
CA LEU A 42 143.26 52.06 -177.06
C LEU A 42 141.85 52.60 -176.80
N VAL A 43 141.51 53.79 -177.33
CA VAL A 43 140.22 54.46 -177.11
C VAL A 43 139.08 53.79 -177.89
N LEU A 44 139.37 53.22 -179.07
CA LEU A 44 138.38 52.52 -179.88
C LEU A 44 137.93 51.20 -179.22
N HIS A 45 138.85 50.46 -178.59
CA HIS A 45 138.51 49.21 -177.90
C HIS A 45 137.59 49.42 -176.69
N ASP A 46 137.80 50.48 -175.89
CA ASP A 46 137.03 50.73 -174.65
C ASP A 46 135.56 51.15 -174.93
N LEU A 47 135.32 51.84 -176.05
CA LEU A 47 133.98 52.23 -176.50
C LEU A 47 133.15 51.03 -176.99
N GLU A 48 133.77 50.07 -177.68
CA GLU A 48 133.11 48.84 -178.14
C GLU A 48 132.66 47.97 -176.93
N GLN A 49 133.48 47.92 -175.87
CA GLN A 49 133.18 47.17 -174.66
C GLN A 49 132.01 47.78 -173.85
N ARG A 50 131.89 49.11 -173.80
CA ARG A 50 130.73 49.79 -173.15
C ARG A 50 129.42 49.60 -173.91
N LYS A 51 129.46 49.56 -175.25
CA LYS A 51 128.27 49.37 -176.10
C LYS A 51 127.63 47.99 -175.91
N SER A 52 128.43 46.94 -175.74
CA SER A 52 127.91 45.57 -175.50
C SER A 52 127.26 45.40 -174.11
N LYS A 53 127.79 46.05 -173.07
CA LYS A 53 127.22 46.05 -171.71
C LYS A 53 125.84 46.73 -171.65
N PHE A 54 125.65 47.84 -172.36
CA PHE A 54 124.36 48.55 -172.37
C PHE A 54 123.25 47.73 -173.02
N LYS A 55 123.59 46.93 -174.04
CA LYS A 55 122.65 46.05 -174.75
C LYS A 55 122.15 44.88 -173.89
N SER A 56 122.98 44.37 -172.97
CA SER A 56 122.62 43.31 -172.02
C SER A 56 121.64 43.80 -170.94
N SER A 57 121.83 45.01 -170.44
CA SER A 57 120.97 45.59 -169.39
C SER A 57 119.55 45.88 -169.86
N LEU A 58 119.38 46.29 -171.12
CA LEU A 58 118.07 46.64 -171.68
C LEU A 58 117.15 45.41 -171.79
N CYS A 59 117.69 44.27 -172.21
CA CYS A 59 116.94 43.01 -172.37
C CYS A 59 116.40 42.45 -171.03
N ARG A 60 117.06 42.77 -169.90
CA ARG A 60 116.61 42.38 -168.55
C ARG A 60 115.48 43.23 -167.99
N ILE A 61 115.29 44.45 -168.51
CA ILE A 61 114.23 45.36 -168.07
C ILE A 61 112.90 44.96 -168.73
N ASP A 62 112.91 44.67 -170.04
CA ASP A 62 111.71 44.24 -170.78
C ASP A 62 111.09 42.95 -170.21
N THR A 63 111.93 42.02 -169.74
CA THR A 63 111.48 40.78 -169.08
C THR A 63 110.81 41.04 -167.73
N SER A 64 111.27 42.04 -166.99
CA SER A 64 110.67 42.43 -165.71
C SER A 64 109.33 43.15 -165.87
N GLU A 65 109.11 43.88 -166.96
CA GLU A 65 107.85 44.59 -167.22
C GLU A 65 106.70 43.64 -167.58
N MET A 66 106.98 42.59 -168.37
CA MET A 66 105.97 41.57 -168.70
C MET A 66 105.44 40.83 -167.46
N GLU A 67 106.33 40.54 -166.50
CA GLU A 67 105.96 39.83 -165.27
C GLU A 67 105.05 40.66 -164.36
N ASN A 68 105.24 41.99 -164.36
CA ASN A 68 104.46 42.93 -163.58
C ASN A 68 103.01 43.06 -164.09
N HIS A 69 102.82 43.03 -165.42
CA HIS A 69 101.48 42.99 -166.01
C HIS A 69 100.71 41.73 -165.62
N ARG A 70 101.36 40.55 -165.62
CA ARG A 70 100.73 39.28 -165.24
C ARG A 70 100.24 39.24 -163.78
N LEU A 71 100.97 39.88 -162.86
CA LEU A 71 100.57 39.98 -161.46
C LEU A 71 99.36 40.90 -161.27
N LYS A 72 99.26 41.96 -162.07
CA LYS A 72 98.15 42.91 -162.01
C LYS A 72 96.81 42.27 -162.40
N ASP A 73 96.79 41.40 -163.41
CA ASP A 73 95.58 40.69 -163.82
C ASP A 73 95.09 39.68 -162.77
N LYS A 74 96.00 39.05 -162.03
CA LYS A 74 95.65 38.12 -160.95
C LYS A 74 94.97 38.80 -159.78
N ILE A 75 95.42 40.01 -159.42
CA ILE A 75 94.86 40.81 -158.33
C ILE A 75 93.38 41.14 -158.63
N LEU A 76 93.07 41.59 -159.84
CA LEU A 76 91.70 41.92 -160.25
C LEU A 76 90.73 40.72 -160.15
N SER A 77 91.19 39.50 -160.47
CA SER A 77 90.33 38.31 -160.37
C SER A 77 90.00 37.92 -158.92
N LEU A 78 90.92 38.17 -157.98
CA LEU A 78 90.73 37.86 -156.56
C LEU A 78 89.80 38.87 -155.90
N GLU A 79 89.89 40.14 -156.27
CA GLU A 79 88.97 41.19 -155.80
C GLU A 79 87.51 40.88 -156.20
N ALA A 80 87.29 40.40 -157.43
CA ALA A 80 85.96 39.98 -157.89
C ALA A 80 85.40 38.77 -157.11
N CYS A 81 86.26 37.83 -156.70
CA CYS A 81 85.86 36.65 -155.94
C CYS A 81 85.44 37.01 -154.49
N ILE A 82 86.14 37.95 -153.86
CA ILE A 82 85.84 38.42 -152.50
C ILE A 82 84.47 39.10 -152.44
N ALA A 83 84.13 39.92 -153.44
CA ALA A 83 82.85 40.62 -153.50
C ALA A 83 81.63 39.67 -153.53
N ASN A 84 81.71 38.57 -154.27
CA ASN A 84 80.61 37.59 -154.35
C ASN A 84 80.40 36.84 -153.03
N LEU A 85 81.47 36.54 -152.28
CA LEU A 85 81.34 35.89 -150.97
C LEU A 85 80.73 36.81 -149.92
N GLN A 86 80.96 38.13 -150.02
CA GLN A 86 80.29 39.10 -149.16
C GLN A 86 78.77 39.12 -149.38
N THR A 87 78.31 39.08 -150.63
CA THR A 87 76.88 39.05 -150.93
C THR A 87 76.17 37.77 -150.45
N ASP A 88 76.83 36.61 -150.52
CA ASP A 88 76.26 35.34 -150.02
C ASP A 88 76.13 35.33 -148.48
N LEU A 89 77.09 35.92 -147.78
CA LEU A 89 77.06 36.02 -146.32
C LEU A 89 75.91 36.92 -145.84
N GLU A 90 75.66 38.03 -146.56
CA GLU A 90 74.56 38.95 -146.26
C GLU A 90 73.19 38.29 -146.44
N MET A 91 72.97 37.52 -147.51
CA MET A 91 71.73 36.75 -147.69
C MET A 91 71.51 35.71 -146.59
N LYS A 92 72.55 34.97 -146.20
CA LYS A 92 72.41 33.94 -145.15
C LYS A 92 72.11 34.54 -143.77
N ASN A 93 72.59 35.75 -143.48
CA ASN A 93 72.21 36.47 -142.25
C ASN A 93 70.74 36.93 -142.26
N ALA A 94 70.20 37.31 -143.41
CA ALA A 94 68.79 37.66 -143.54
C ALA A 94 67.89 36.43 -143.29
N GLU A 95 68.20 35.27 -143.90
CA GLU A 95 67.47 34.02 -143.68
C GLU A 95 67.51 33.57 -142.19
N PHE A 96 68.64 33.75 -141.51
CA PHE A 96 68.77 33.43 -140.09
C PHE A 96 67.88 34.32 -139.20
N SER A 97 67.75 35.60 -139.56
CA SER A 97 66.94 36.56 -138.80
C SER A 97 65.44 36.26 -138.88
N GLU A 98 64.93 35.83 -140.04
CA GLU A 98 63.52 35.41 -140.19
C GLU A 98 63.20 34.15 -139.40
N LEU A 99 64.10 33.16 -139.41
CA LEU A 99 63.98 31.94 -138.60
C LEU A 99 63.94 32.24 -137.10
N GLN A 100 64.72 33.22 -136.65
CA GLN A 100 64.79 33.63 -135.25
C GLN A 100 63.49 34.31 -134.78
N HIS A 101 62.82 35.08 -135.65
CA HIS A 101 61.50 35.67 -135.36
C HIS A 101 60.40 34.61 -135.33
N SER A 102 60.37 33.69 -136.31
CA SER A 102 59.39 32.60 -136.31
C SER A 102 59.52 31.68 -135.09
N GLN A 103 60.73 31.50 -134.56
CA GLN A 103 60.95 30.73 -133.34
C GLN A 103 60.42 31.45 -132.08
N ALA A 104 60.49 32.78 -132.04
CA ALA A 104 60.02 33.57 -130.90
C ALA A 104 58.48 33.54 -130.78
N ASP A 105 57.77 33.72 -131.90
CA ASP A 105 56.30 33.71 -131.94
C ASP A 105 55.72 32.38 -131.46
N PHE A 106 56.34 31.26 -131.86
CA PHE A 106 55.91 29.93 -131.43
C PHE A 106 56.14 29.69 -129.93
N MET A 107 57.19 30.27 -129.36
CA MET A 107 57.50 30.14 -127.93
C MET A 107 56.49 30.91 -127.07
N GLU A 108 56.07 32.10 -127.51
CA GLU A 108 55.06 32.90 -126.81
C GLU A 108 53.69 32.19 -126.76
N ASP A 109 53.29 31.56 -127.87
CA ASP A 109 52.01 30.85 -127.97
C ASP A 109 51.95 29.60 -127.06
N ILE A 110 53.06 28.87 -126.91
CA ILE A 110 53.19 27.77 -125.95
C ILE A 110 53.15 28.28 -124.51
N CYS A 111 53.82 29.40 -124.22
CA CYS A 111 53.81 29.99 -122.88
C CYS A 111 52.40 30.42 -122.42
N LEU A 112 51.61 31.02 -123.31
CA LEU A 112 50.22 31.40 -123.00
C LEU A 112 49.34 30.17 -122.71
N LYS A 113 49.46 29.09 -123.50
CA LYS A 113 48.69 27.86 -123.29
C LYS A 113 49.04 27.12 -121.99
N ASN A 114 50.32 27.08 -121.63
CA ASN A 114 50.74 26.51 -120.34
C ASN A 114 50.15 27.29 -119.16
N ARG A 115 50.17 28.63 -119.24
CA ARG A 115 49.63 29.49 -118.18
C ARG A 115 48.12 29.31 -117.97
N ASP A 116 47.36 29.15 -119.05
CA ASP A 116 45.91 28.91 -118.98
C ASP A 116 45.56 27.53 -118.41
N LEU A 117 46.33 26.49 -118.73
CA LEU A 117 46.13 25.16 -118.16
C LEU A 117 46.45 25.13 -116.66
N GLU A 118 47.52 25.79 -116.25
CA GLU A 118 47.94 25.89 -114.84
C GLU A 118 46.88 26.64 -114.00
N PHE A 119 46.39 27.79 -114.50
CA PHE A 119 45.36 28.58 -113.83
C PHE A 119 44.02 27.83 -113.68
N ASN A 120 43.60 27.08 -114.69
CA ASN A 120 42.35 26.31 -114.62
C ASN A 120 42.46 25.08 -113.71
N MET A 121 43.63 24.44 -113.64
CA MET A 121 43.88 23.30 -112.75
C MET A 121 43.87 23.74 -111.28
N ASP A 122 44.55 24.84 -110.94
CA ASP A 122 44.57 25.36 -109.57
C ASP A 122 43.19 25.83 -109.11
N ARG A 123 42.40 26.46 -110.00
CA ARG A 123 41.03 26.88 -109.67
C ARG A 123 40.09 25.69 -109.41
N ALA A 124 40.21 24.63 -110.21
CA ALA A 124 39.41 23.42 -109.99
C ALA A 124 39.81 22.70 -108.69
N GLU A 125 41.10 22.66 -108.37
CA GLU A 125 41.60 22.04 -107.14
C GLU A 125 41.26 22.87 -105.89
N LEU A 126 41.26 24.20 -105.99
CA LEU A 126 40.77 25.09 -104.92
C LEU A 126 39.27 24.87 -104.66
N SER A 127 38.44 24.86 -105.70
CA SER A 127 37.01 24.57 -105.56
C SER A 127 36.76 23.20 -104.93
N ARG A 128 37.52 22.17 -105.35
CA ARG A 128 37.39 20.83 -104.77
C ARG A 128 37.81 20.80 -103.30
N LYS A 129 38.86 21.55 -102.94
CA LYS A 129 39.31 21.69 -101.54
C LYS A 129 38.29 22.46 -100.70
N ASP A 130 37.66 23.49 -101.26
CA ASP A 130 36.60 24.26 -100.58
C ASP A 130 35.36 23.38 -100.34
N ASP A 131 34.91 22.60 -101.33
CA ASP A 131 33.80 21.64 -101.18
C ASP A 131 34.10 20.58 -100.11
N VAL A 132 35.35 20.07 -100.07
CA VAL A 132 35.80 19.12 -99.03
C VAL A 132 35.86 19.77 -97.66
N LEU A 133 36.33 21.02 -97.55
CA LEU A 133 36.37 21.76 -96.29
C LEU A 133 34.96 22.06 -95.78
N GLU A 134 34.02 22.38 -96.66
CA GLU A 134 32.61 22.57 -96.30
C GLU A 134 31.99 21.27 -95.80
N GLY A 135 32.25 20.15 -96.48
CA GLY A 135 31.85 18.81 -96.03
C GLY A 135 32.44 18.44 -94.66
N LEU A 136 33.73 18.68 -94.45
CA LEU A 136 34.40 18.43 -93.17
C LEU A 136 33.90 19.36 -92.05
N SER A 137 33.57 20.62 -92.37
CA SER A 137 32.97 21.57 -91.42
C SER A 137 31.56 21.14 -91.00
N PHE A 138 30.78 20.62 -91.95
CA PHE A 138 29.46 20.04 -91.70
C PHE A 138 29.56 18.79 -90.81
N ASP A 139 30.47 17.86 -91.14
CA ASP A 139 30.72 16.65 -90.35
C ASP A 139 31.22 17.00 -88.94
N LEU A 140 32.10 18.00 -88.81
CA LEU A 140 32.56 18.50 -87.51
C LEU A 140 31.41 19.13 -86.70
N SER A 141 30.50 19.85 -87.36
CA SER A 141 29.32 20.43 -86.72
C SER A 141 28.33 19.35 -86.27
N LEU A 142 28.12 18.32 -87.07
CA LEU A 142 27.33 17.14 -86.71
C LEU A 142 27.96 16.39 -85.54
N LEU A 143 29.28 16.18 -85.57
CA LEU A 143 30.02 15.54 -84.49
C LEU A 143 29.95 16.37 -83.20
N GLN A 144 30.15 17.69 -83.28
CA GLN A 144 30.02 18.58 -82.13
C GLN A 144 28.59 18.56 -81.57
N LYS A 145 27.57 18.59 -82.44
CA LYS A 145 26.18 18.52 -82.02
C LYS A 145 25.85 17.16 -81.40
N SER A 146 26.35 16.06 -81.95
CA SER A 146 26.19 14.72 -81.38
C SER A 146 26.92 14.59 -80.04
N ALA A 147 28.14 15.12 -79.92
CA ALA A 147 28.93 15.12 -78.70
C ALA A 147 28.27 15.98 -77.60
N SER A 148 27.73 17.15 -77.95
CA SER A 148 26.92 17.98 -77.05
C SER A 148 25.69 17.22 -76.59
N ASN A 149 24.93 16.64 -77.53
CA ASN A 149 23.71 15.90 -77.20
C ASN A 149 24.00 14.66 -76.33
N THR A 150 25.11 13.94 -76.57
CA THR A 150 25.53 12.84 -75.69
C THR A 150 25.99 13.32 -74.32
N LYS A 151 26.58 14.53 -74.23
CA LYS A 151 26.97 15.13 -72.96
C LYS A 151 25.73 15.55 -72.17
N ASP A 152 24.78 16.24 -72.81
CA ASP A 152 23.52 16.66 -72.18
C ASP A 152 22.72 15.44 -71.70
N GLN A 153 22.63 14.38 -72.51
CA GLN A 153 22.01 13.11 -72.11
C GLN A 153 22.75 12.41 -70.97
N LYS A 154 24.08 12.47 -70.95
CA LYS A 154 24.89 11.91 -69.86
C LYS A 154 24.65 12.68 -68.56
N ASP A 155 24.61 14.00 -68.62
CA ASP A 155 24.37 14.87 -67.47
C ASP A 155 22.94 14.63 -66.91
N GLU A 156 21.93 14.46 -67.78
CA GLU A 156 20.56 14.06 -67.38
C GLU A 156 20.52 12.67 -66.72
N ILE A 157 21.27 11.70 -67.25
CA ILE A 157 21.37 10.36 -66.66
C ILE A 157 22.05 10.41 -65.29
N GLU A 158 23.14 11.17 -65.15
CA GLU A 158 23.82 11.34 -63.87
C GLU A 158 22.91 12.02 -62.83
N GLU A 159 22.10 13.01 -63.22
CA GLU A 159 21.08 13.61 -62.35
C GLU A 159 19.98 12.61 -61.96
N MET A 160 19.50 11.80 -62.90
CA MET A 160 18.53 10.72 -62.61
C MET A 160 19.12 9.66 -61.67
N VAL A 161 20.39 9.31 -61.83
CA VAL A 161 21.08 8.37 -60.93
C VAL A 161 21.20 8.95 -59.53
N ALA A 162 21.66 10.20 -59.41
CA ALA A 162 21.78 10.86 -58.10
C ALA A 162 20.43 10.98 -57.38
N SER A 163 19.36 11.27 -58.12
CA SER A 163 18.00 11.32 -57.57
C SER A 163 17.45 9.94 -57.21
N LEU A 164 17.77 8.87 -57.96
CA LEU A 164 17.44 7.49 -57.60
C LEU A 164 18.19 7.04 -56.34
N GLU A 165 19.49 7.31 -56.24
CA GLU A 165 20.30 7.00 -55.05
C GLU A 165 19.73 7.70 -53.81
N ALA A 166 19.37 8.98 -53.92
CA ALA A 166 18.72 9.72 -52.83
C ALA A 166 17.37 9.11 -52.41
N LEU A 167 16.58 8.62 -53.38
CA LEU A 167 15.31 7.96 -53.12
C LEU A 167 15.49 6.59 -52.46
N GLU A 168 16.53 5.86 -52.85
CA GLU A 168 16.91 4.57 -52.30
C GLU A 168 17.38 4.71 -50.84
N ASP A 169 18.21 5.71 -50.56
CA ASP A 169 18.61 6.07 -49.19
C ASP A 169 17.42 6.49 -48.33
N TYR A 170 16.49 7.28 -48.88
CA TYR A 170 15.25 7.64 -48.19
C TYR A 170 14.37 6.42 -47.90
N LEU A 171 14.23 5.50 -48.86
CA LEU A 171 13.48 4.26 -48.69
C LEU A 171 14.11 3.36 -47.62
N LYS A 172 15.44 3.28 -47.60
CA LYS A 172 16.18 2.52 -46.59
C LYS A 172 16.02 3.12 -45.20
N LEU A 173 16.07 4.45 -45.08
CA LEU A 173 15.76 5.17 -43.86
C LEU A 173 14.32 4.85 -43.40
N LYS A 174 13.33 4.97 -44.29
CA LYS A 174 11.93 4.64 -43.98
C LYS A 174 11.72 3.18 -43.62
N SER A 175 12.44 2.25 -44.24
CA SER A 175 12.44 0.84 -43.85
C SER A 175 12.95 0.68 -42.41
N SER A 176 14.06 1.34 -42.05
CA SER A 176 14.58 1.27 -40.69
C SER A 176 13.65 1.89 -39.64
N GLU A 177 12.97 2.99 -39.98
CA GLU A 177 11.96 3.60 -39.12
C GLU A 177 10.76 2.66 -38.92
N LEU A 178 10.33 2.00 -39.98
CA LEU A 178 9.26 1.00 -39.93
C LEU A 178 9.67 -0.19 -39.04
N ASP A 179 10.89 -0.70 -39.18
CA ASP A 179 11.41 -1.78 -38.34
C ASP A 179 11.43 -1.39 -36.85
N GLN A 180 11.82 -0.16 -36.53
CA GLN A 180 11.75 0.36 -35.15
C GLN A 180 10.32 0.42 -34.63
N VAL A 181 9.36 0.89 -35.44
CA VAL A 181 7.94 0.95 -35.07
C VAL A 181 7.35 -0.45 -34.86
N VAL A 182 7.74 -1.42 -35.70
CA VAL A 182 7.33 -2.83 -35.56
C VAL A 182 7.88 -3.41 -34.26
N ALA A 183 9.16 -3.21 -33.96
CA ALA A 183 9.77 -3.67 -32.71
C ALA A 183 9.09 -3.05 -31.47
N HIS A 184 8.79 -1.75 -31.52
CA HIS A 184 8.06 -1.08 -30.45
C HIS A 184 6.63 -1.62 -30.28
N SER A 185 5.93 -1.90 -31.39
CA SER A 185 4.59 -2.49 -31.36
C SER A 185 4.58 -3.89 -30.76
N GLN A 186 5.54 -4.74 -31.13
CA GLN A 186 5.72 -6.08 -30.55
C GLN A 186 6.05 -6.03 -29.05
N MET A 187 6.86 -5.05 -28.62
CA MET A 187 7.12 -4.81 -27.20
C MET A 187 5.83 -4.47 -26.45
N LEU A 188 5.01 -3.56 -27.00
CA LEU A 188 3.71 -3.20 -26.43
C LEU A 188 2.76 -4.39 -26.39
N GLU A 189 2.69 -5.21 -27.43
CA GLU A 189 1.91 -6.46 -27.44
C GLU A 189 2.35 -7.41 -26.34
N SER A 190 3.67 -7.60 -26.17
CA SER A 190 4.23 -8.45 -25.11
C SER A 190 3.86 -7.93 -23.72
N GLN A 191 3.93 -6.60 -23.53
CA GLN A 191 3.50 -5.96 -22.28
C GLN A 191 1.99 -6.13 -22.05
N LEU A 192 1.18 -5.93 -23.08
CA LEU A 192 -0.28 -6.10 -23.02
C LEU A 192 -0.63 -7.55 -22.66
N GLN A 193 0.03 -8.52 -23.28
CA GLN A 193 -0.17 -9.94 -22.98
C GLN A 193 0.21 -10.27 -21.53
N GLY A 194 1.31 -9.70 -21.03
CA GLY A 194 1.69 -9.80 -19.63
C GLY A 194 0.61 -9.26 -18.68
N LYS A 195 0.03 -8.09 -19.01
CA LYS A 195 -1.08 -7.51 -18.25
C LYS A 195 -2.35 -8.36 -18.32
N ILE A 196 -2.71 -8.91 -19.48
CA ILE A 196 -3.85 -9.82 -19.66
C ILE A 196 -3.71 -11.06 -18.78
N ASN A 197 -2.51 -11.66 -18.72
CA ASN A 197 -2.25 -12.82 -17.88
C ASN A 197 -2.40 -12.48 -16.39
N VAL A 198 -1.91 -11.30 -15.96
CA VAL A 198 -2.08 -10.83 -14.57
C VAL A 198 -3.55 -10.58 -14.27
N ILE A 199 -4.32 -9.98 -15.17
CA ILE A 199 -5.76 -9.78 -15.00
C ILE A 199 -6.47 -11.13 -14.86
N SER A 200 -6.15 -12.11 -15.70
CA SER A 200 -6.76 -13.45 -15.64
C SER A 200 -6.49 -14.16 -14.31
N THR A 201 -5.27 -14.03 -13.78
CA THR A 201 -4.92 -14.60 -12.47
C THR A 201 -5.64 -13.88 -11.32
N LEU A 202 -5.77 -12.56 -11.37
CA LEU A 202 -6.54 -11.79 -10.40
C LEU A 202 -8.04 -12.13 -10.44
N GLU A 203 -8.63 -12.27 -11.63
CA GLU A 203 -10.03 -12.67 -11.81
C GLU A 203 -10.29 -14.05 -11.21
N SER A 204 -9.40 -15.02 -11.44
CA SER A 204 -9.49 -16.34 -10.82
C SER A 204 -9.38 -16.28 -9.29
N ASN A 205 -8.48 -15.46 -8.76
CA ASN A 205 -8.34 -15.26 -7.32
C ASN A 205 -9.59 -14.62 -6.70
N ILE A 206 -10.14 -13.58 -7.33
CA ILE A 206 -11.38 -12.93 -6.89
C ILE A 206 -12.54 -13.93 -6.89
N SER A 207 -12.64 -14.78 -7.93
CA SER A 207 -13.68 -15.81 -7.97
C SER A 207 -13.55 -16.81 -6.83
N ARG A 208 -12.31 -17.27 -6.55
CA ARG A 208 -12.02 -18.16 -5.42
C ARG A 208 -12.34 -17.51 -4.08
N GLU A 209 -11.97 -16.25 -3.87
CA GLU A 209 -12.30 -15.52 -2.65
C GLU A 209 -13.81 -15.33 -2.47
N LYS A 210 -14.55 -15.04 -3.54
CA LYS A 210 -16.02 -14.99 -3.52
C LYS A 210 -16.64 -16.32 -3.11
N GLU A 211 -16.09 -17.45 -3.57
CA GLU A 211 -16.51 -18.79 -3.16
C GLU A 211 -16.30 -18.98 -1.65
N THR A 212 -15.11 -18.63 -1.15
CA THR A 212 -14.80 -18.74 0.29
C THR A 212 -15.68 -17.83 1.15
N LEU A 213 -15.99 -16.62 0.68
CA LEU A 213 -16.91 -15.70 1.37
C LEU A 213 -18.33 -16.25 1.44
N LYS A 214 -18.81 -16.92 0.39
CA LYS A 214 -20.12 -17.59 0.42
C LYS A 214 -20.14 -18.72 1.45
N LEU A 215 -19.09 -19.54 1.52
CA LEU A 215 -18.97 -20.62 2.51
C LEU A 215 -18.96 -20.06 3.93
N LEU A 216 -18.11 -19.06 4.21
CA LEU A 216 -18.07 -18.39 5.51
C LEU A 216 -19.40 -17.70 5.87
N SER A 217 -20.12 -17.16 4.88
CA SER A 217 -21.45 -16.61 5.10
C SER A 217 -22.48 -17.68 5.47
N CYS A 218 -22.40 -18.88 4.90
CA CYS A 218 -23.27 -19.99 5.27
C CYS A 218 -22.96 -20.48 6.69
N GLU A 219 -21.67 -20.65 7.02
CA GLU A 219 -21.24 -21.03 8.36
C GLU A 219 -21.67 -20.01 9.42
N ASN A 220 -21.57 -18.71 9.14
CA ASN A 220 -22.08 -17.66 10.03
C ASN A 220 -23.60 -17.72 10.21
N MET A 221 -24.36 -18.11 9.18
CA MET A 221 -25.81 -18.32 9.31
C MET A 221 -26.11 -19.54 10.20
N GLU A 222 -25.38 -20.63 10.04
CA GLU A 222 -25.52 -21.84 10.87
C GLU A 222 -25.15 -21.56 12.33
N LEU A 223 -24.03 -20.88 12.58
CA LEU A 223 -23.65 -20.43 13.92
C LEU A 223 -24.70 -19.47 14.51
N GLY A 224 -25.26 -18.58 13.71
CA GLY A 224 -26.37 -17.71 14.10
C GLY A 224 -27.60 -18.50 14.56
N ALA A 225 -28.02 -19.50 13.79
CA ALA A 225 -29.13 -20.38 14.15
C ALA A 225 -28.85 -21.17 15.43
N HIS A 226 -27.64 -21.71 15.60
CA HIS A 226 -27.25 -22.40 16.83
C HIS A 226 -27.26 -21.48 18.06
N ILE A 227 -26.82 -20.22 17.92
CA ILE A 227 -26.89 -19.23 19.00
C ILE A 227 -28.36 -18.95 19.34
N GLU A 228 -29.22 -18.79 18.33
CA GLU A 228 -30.65 -18.54 18.52
C GLU A 228 -31.33 -19.72 19.26
N ASP A 229 -31.11 -20.95 18.81
CA ASP A 229 -31.61 -22.18 19.47
C ASP A 229 -31.13 -22.29 20.93
N THR A 230 -29.84 -22.04 21.16
CA THR A 230 -29.25 -22.07 22.51
C THR A 230 -29.86 -20.97 23.38
N SER A 231 -30.12 -19.79 22.82
CA SER A 231 -30.75 -18.69 23.53
C SER A 231 -32.20 -19.00 23.89
N ALA A 232 -32.96 -19.64 23.00
CA ALA A 232 -34.33 -20.09 23.25
C ALA A 232 -34.36 -21.16 24.36
N ALA A 233 -33.47 -22.14 24.31
CA ALA A 233 -33.32 -23.14 25.36
C ALA A 233 -32.97 -22.50 26.72
N LYS A 234 -32.05 -21.52 26.73
CA LYS A 234 -31.71 -20.76 27.94
C LYS A 234 -32.91 -20.01 28.51
N THR A 235 -33.73 -19.37 27.66
CA THR A 235 -34.95 -18.68 28.14
C THR A 235 -35.94 -19.65 28.76
N SER A 236 -36.17 -20.81 28.15
CA SER A 236 -37.06 -21.84 28.67
C SER A 236 -36.58 -22.41 30.02
N ILE A 237 -35.28 -22.70 30.15
CA ILE A 237 -34.70 -23.16 31.43
C ILE A 237 -34.83 -22.08 32.50
N ASN A 238 -34.64 -20.80 32.15
CA ASN A 238 -34.78 -19.70 33.09
C ASN A 238 -36.22 -19.54 33.57
N GLU A 239 -37.21 -19.75 32.70
CA GLU A 239 -38.63 -19.80 33.08
C GLU A 239 -38.93 -20.97 34.02
N GLU A 240 -38.42 -22.17 33.73
CA GLU A 240 -38.56 -23.33 34.62
C GLU A 240 -37.92 -23.06 36.00
N LEU A 241 -36.75 -22.42 36.03
CA LEU A 241 -36.05 -22.06 37.25
C LEU A 241 -36.88 -21.07 38.09
N ILE A 242 -37.53 -20.08 37.46
CA ILE A 242 -38.42 -19.13 38.14
C ILE A 242 -39.58 -19.88 38.82
N GLU A 243 -40.20 -20.84 38.12
CA GLU A 243 -41.27 -21.65 38.70
C GLU A 243 -40.77 -22.53 39.85
N ARG A 244 -39.60 -23.15 39.72
CA ARG A 244 -38.97 -23.93 40.82
C ARG A 244 -38.70 -23.06 42.04
N VAL A 245 -38.24 -21.82 41.86
CA VAL A 245 -38.01 -20.87 42.96
C VAL A 245 -39.32 -20.54 43.68
N LYS A 246 -40.43 -20.34 42.95
CA LYS A 246 -41.75 -20.13 43.56
C LYS A 246 -42.20 -21.34 44.38
N ILE A 247 -42.03 -22.55 43.85
CA ILE A 247 -42.36 -23.80 44.55
C ILE A 247 -41.52 -23.94 45.81
N ASN A 248 -40.21 -23.73 45.73
CA ASN A 248 -39.33 -23.78 46.90
C ASN A 248 -39.74 -22.76 47.96
N LYS A 249 -40.09 -21.54 47.56
CA LYS A 249 -40.57 -20.51 48.50
C LYS A 249 -41.84 -20.96 49.23
N SER A 250 -42.76 -21.63 48.53
CA SER A 250 -43.96 -22.20 49.15
C SER A 250 -43.63 -23.31 50.14
N LEU A 251 -42.72 -24.22 49.79
CA LEU A 251 -42.29 -25.31 50.67
C LEU A 251 -41.54 -24.79 51.90
N GLU A 252 -40.71 -23.75 51.75
CA GLU A 252 -40.05 -23.08 52.89
C GLU A 252 -41.07 -22.53 53.89
N LEU A 253 -42.14 -21.88 53.41
CA LEU A 253 -43.21 -21.36 54.27
C LEU A 253 -43.95 -22.50 54.99
N GLU A 254 -44.25 -23.59 54.29
CA GLU A 254 -44.90 -24.77 54.89
C GLU A 254 -44.01 -25.43 55.97
N VAL A 255 -42.70 -25.52 55.73
CA VAL A 255 -41.74 -26.01 56.73
C VAL A 255 -41.67 -25.07 57.94
N GLU A 256 -41.71 -23.75 57.73
CA GLU A 256 -41.74 -22.77 58.81
C GLU A 256 -43.03 -22.88 59.64
N GLU A 257 -44.19 -23.06 59.00
CA GLU A 257 -45.47 -23.30 59.66
C GLU A 257 -45.45 -24.60 60.48
N MET A 258 -44.93 -25.69 59.92
CA MET A 258 -44.75 -26.95 60.65
C MET A 258 -43.79 -26.78 61.83
N GLY A 259 -42.68 -26.06 61.64
CA GLY A 259 -41.73 -25.73 62.71
C GLY A 259 -42.40 -25.00 63.88
N ASN A 260 -43.24 -24.02 63.57
CA ASN A 260 -44.02 -23.28 64.56
C ASN A 260 -45.02 -24.20 65.30
N ALA A 261 -45.71 -25.10 64.60
CA ALA A 261 -46.63 -26.06 65.19
C ALA A 261 -45.91 -27.07 66.11
N ILE A 262 -44.73 -27.56 65.69
CA ILE A 262 -43.87 -28.41 66.52
C ILE A 262 -43.41 -27.65 67.77
N GLY A 263 -43.06 -26.37 67.65
CA GLY A 263 -42.73 -25.50 68.78
C GLY A 263 -43.87 -25.46 69.82
N GLN A 264 -45.09 -25.16 69.37
CA GLN A 264 -46.27 -25.16 70.24
C GLN A 264 -46.52 -26.53 70.89
N MET A 265 -46.37 -27.61 70.13
CA MET A 265 -46.53 -28.96 70.66
C MET A 265 -45.47 -29.26 71.74
N ASN A 266 -44.22 -28.87 71.54
CA ASN A 266 -43.18 -29.03 72.54
C ASN A 266 -43.49 -28.24 73.83
N ASP A 267 -43.99 -27.01 73.72
CA ASP A 267 -44.41 -26.23 74.88
C ASP A 267 -45.53 -26.94 75.67
N THR A 268 -46.50 -27.54 74.97
CA THR A 268 -47.57 -28.32 75.62
C THR A 268 -47.05 -29.60 76.26
N ILE A 269 -46.12 -30.31 75.61
CA ILE A 269 -45.48 -31.51 76.17
C ILE A 269 -44.71 -31.16 77.44
N GLU A 270 -43.96 -30.06 77.44
CA GLU A 270 -43.20 -29.63 78.60
C GLU A 270 -44.13 -29.20 79.76
N SER A 271 -45.24 -28.51 79.45
CA SER A 271 -46.29 -28.23 80.43
C SER A 271 -46.87 -29.51 81.03
N LEU A 272 -47.22 -30.51 80.21
CA LEU A 272 -47.72 -31.81 80.69
C LEU A 272 -46.68 -32.57 81.50
N ARG A 273 -45.40 -32.53 81.10
CA ARG A 273 -44.29 -33.13 81.85
C ARG A 273 -44.16 -32.49 83.24
N ASN A 274 -44.28 -31.17 83.34
CA ASN A 274 -44.27 -30.47 84.62
C ASN A 274 -45.44 -30.90 85.52
N HIS A 275 -46.66 -30.95 84.98
CA HIS A 275 -47.82 -31.46 85.73
C HIS A 275 -47.63 -32.92 86.18
N LEU A 276 -47.05 -33.78 85.34
CA LEU A 276 -46.78 -35.16 85.69
C LEU A 276 -45.75 -35.25 86.83
N ASN A 277 -44.71 -34.44 86.81
CA ASN A 277 -43.72 -34.37 87.88
C ASN A 277 -44.35 -33.91 89.19
N GLU A 278 -45.24 -32.91 89.15
CA GLU A 278 -46.01 -32.46 90.31
C GLU A 278 -46.89 -33.57 90.87
N LEU A 279 -47.68 -34.24 90.03
CA LEU A 279 -48.52 -35.38 90.44
C LEU A 279 -47.70 -36.55 91.00
N THR A 280 -46.52 -36.80 90.44
CA THR A 280 -45.60 -37.82 90.97
C THR A 280 -45.12 -37.43 92.36
N SER A 281 -44.76 -36.16 92.58
CA SER A 281 -44.35 -35.67 93.90
C SER A 281 -45.49 -35.74 94.93
N GLU A 282 -46.72 -35.46 94.52
CA GLU A 282 -47.91 -35.60 95.37
C GLU A 282 -48.20 -37.06 95.69
N SER A 283 -48.11 -37.96 94.70
CA SER A 283 -48.23 -39.40 94.90
C SER A 283 -47.19 -39.92 95.90
N ASP A 284 -45.93 -39.51 95.76
CA ASP A 284 -44.86 -39.88 96.69
C ASP A 284 -45.14 -39.38 98.11
N HIS A 285 -45.63 -38.15 98.24
CA HIS A 285 -46.03 -37.59 99.52
C HIS A 285 -47.15 -38.39 100.18
N LEU A 286 -48.22 -38.69 99.43
CA LEU A 286 -49.34 -39.50 99.91
C LEU A 286 -48.92 -40.92 100.25
N HIS A 287 -47.99 -41.51 99.49
CA HIS A 287 -47.45 -42.83 99.78
C HIS A 287 -46.68 -42.85 101.11
N LEU A 288 -45.85 -41.82 101.35
CA LEU A 288 -45.16 -41.63 102.63
C LEU A 288 -46.16 -41.44 103.78
N GLU A 289 -47.21 -40.65 103.57
CA GLU A 289 -48.26 -40.45 104.57
C GLU A 289 -48.99 -41.77 104.88
N LEU A 290 -49.42 -42.51 103.86
CA LEU A 290 -50.05 -43.82 104.01
C LEU A 290 -49.15 -44.83 104.73
N PHE A 291 -47.86 -44.85 104.40
CA PHE A 291 -46.88 -45.69 105.09
C PHE A 291 -46.81 -45.34 106.59
N SER A 292 -46.75 -44.04 106.91
CA SER A 292 -46.73 -43.56 108.30
C SER A 292 -48.02 -43.94 109.06
N LEU A 293 -49.18 -43.81 108.40
CA LEU A 293 -50.49 -44.15 108.94
C LEU A 293 -50.63 -45.66 109.13
N ASN A 294 -50.18 -46.48 108.17
CA ASN A 294 -50.22 -47.93 108.31
C ASN A 294 -49.32 -48.39 109.47
N LYS A 295 -48.11 -47.83 109.60
CA LYS A 295 -47.23 -48.11 110.75
C LYS A 295 -47.89 -47.68 112.07
N ARG A 296 -48.69 -46.60 112.08
CA ARG A 296 -49.48 -46.20 113.26
C ARG A 296 -50.61 -47.20 113.55
N ARG A 297 -51.36 -47.61 112.52
CA ARG A 297 -52.43 -48.60 112.60
C ARG A 297 -51.93 -49.94 113.17
N GLU A 298 -50.79 -50.44 112.68
CA GLU A 298 -50.18 -51.69 113.17
C GLU A 298 -49.83 -51.61 114.66
N ARG A 299 -49.27 -50.48 115.11
CA ARG A 299 -48.99 -50.26 116.54
C ARG A 299 -50.25 -50.26 117.40
N GLU A 300 -51.33 -49.65 116.93
CA GLU A 300 -52.62 -49.67 117.65
C GLU A 300 -53.26 -51.05 117.64
N GLN A 301 -53.16 -51.81 116.54
CA GLN A 301 -53.63 -53.20 116.49
C GLN A 301 -52.88 -54.11 117.47
N LEU A 302 -51.55 -53.93 117.62
CA LEU A 302 -50.77 -54.66 118.61
C LEU A 302 -51.22 -54.30 120.03
N ARG A 303 -51.39 -53.01 120.34
CA ARG A 303 -51.93 -52.57 121.64
C ARG A 303 -53.33 -53.13 121.91
N ALA A 304 -54.19 -53.21 120.89
CA ALA A 304 -55.52 -53.80 121.02
C ALA A 304 -55.46 -55.29 121.37
N LYS A 305 -54.58 -56.07 120.70
CA LYS A 305 -54.36 -57.49 121.02
C LYS A 305 -53.79 -57.70 122.43
N GLU A 306 -52.87 -56.84 122.85
CA GLU A 306 -52.29 -56.86 124.21
C GLU A 306 -53.35 -56.53 125.28
N ASN A 307 -54.21 -55.54 125.02
CA ASN A 307 -55.34 -55.22 125.89
C ASN A 307 -56.35 -56.37 125.97
N GLU A 308 -56.66 -57.03 124.84
CA GLU A 308 -57.54 -58.20 124.78
C GLU A 308 -56.95 -59.37 125.59
N ALA A 309 -55.66 -59.65 125.44
CA ALA A 309 -54.96 -60.68 126.23
C ALA A 309 -55.02 -60.37 127.74
N THR A 310 -54.78 -59.12 128.13
CA THR A 310 -54.87 -58.68 129.54
C THR A 310 -56.30 -58.83 130.09
N ALA A 311 -57.32 -58.57 129.27
CA ALA A 311 -58.72 -58.76 129.64
C ALA A 311 -59.04 -60.25 129.83
N LEU A 312 -58.55 -61.13 128.95
CA LEU A 312 -58.70 -62.58 129.06
C LEU A 312 -57.97 -63.13 130.29
N GLU A 313 -56.74 -62.70 130.58
CA GLU A 313 -56.01 -63.07 131.79
C GLU A 313 -56.78 -62.64 133.05
N SER A 314 -57.31 -61.41 133.05
CA SER A 314 -58.15 -60.91 134.15
C SER A 314 -59.43 -61.75 134.32
N GLN A 315 -60.05 -62.18 133.22
CA GLN A 315 -61.24 -63.05 133.24
C GLN A 315 -60.91 -64.46 133.77
N GLN A 316 -59.83 -65.09 133.29
CA GLN A 316 -59.40 -66.40 133.77
C GLN A 316 -59.04 -66.38 135.27
N LEU A 317 -58.43 -65.29 135.74
CA LEU A 317 -58.17 -65.09 137.17
C LEU A 317 -59.49 -64.97 137.97
N ALA A 318 -60.51 -64.32 137.40
CA ALA A 318 -61.83 -64.23 138.03
C ALA A 318 -62.55 -65.59 138.06
N GLU A 319 -62.51 -66.35 136.97
CA GLU A 319 -63.11 -67.68 136.88
C GLU A 319 -62.44 -68.71 137.81
N SER A 320 -61.11 -68.71 137.87
CA SER A 320 -60.36 -69.55 138.83
C SER A 320 -60.68 -69.22 140.28
N ARG A 321 -60.82 -67.92 140.62
CA ARG A 321 -61.28 -67.49 141.95
C ARG A 321 -62.71 -67.96 142.24
N LYS A 322 -63.60 -67.94 141.25
CA LYS A 322 -64.98 -68.44 141.38
C LYS A 322 -64.99 -69.95 141.67
N ILE A 323 -64.24 -70.76 140.91
CA ILE A 323 -64.12 -72.21 141.13
C ILE A 323 -63.56 -72.50 142.53
N TYR A 324 -62.53 -71.78 142.97
CA TYR A 324 -61.99 -71.94 144.33
C TYR A 324 -63.03 -71.70 145.42
N VAL A 325 -63.89 -70.69 145.27
CA VAL A 325 -64.99 -70.41 146.20
C VAL A 325 -66.04 -71.53 146.14
N GLU A 326 -66.43 -71.98 144.94
CA GLU A 326 -67.39 -73.08 144.76
C GLU A 326 -66.88 -74.40 145.38
N GLU A 327 -65.60 -74.74 145.21
CA GLU A 327 -64.96 -75.90 145.85
C GLU A 327 -65.01 -75.78 147.38
N LYS A 328 -64.70 -74.60 147.94
CA LYS A 328 -64.80 -74.34 149.39
C LYS A 328 -66.24 -74.45 149.90
N GLU A 329 -67.23 -74.01 149.14
CA GLU A 329 -68.64 -74.20 149.47
C GLU A 329 -69.08 -75.68 149.42
N VAL A 330 -68.55 -76.47 148.47
CA VAL A 330 -68.78 -77.92 148.42
C VAL A 330 -68.14 -78.62 149.63
N GLU A 331 -66.94 -78.24 150.02
CA GLU A 331 -66.26 -78.75 151.22
C GLU A 331 -67.11 -78.48 152.48
N VAL A 332 -67.63 -77.26 152.63
CA VAL A 332 -68.56 -76.90 153.71
C VAL A 332 -69.85 -77.73 153.64
N ARG A 333 -70.41 -77.97 152.44
CA ARG A 333 -71.59 -78.83 152.25
C ARG A 333 -71.33 -80.29 152.65
N LEU A 334 -70.17 -80.85 152.32
CA LEU A 334 -69.79 -82.21 152.69
C LEU A 334 -69.61 -82.35 154.20
N LEU A 335 -68.94 -81.39 154.84
CA LEU A 335 -68.82 -81.35 156.31
C LEU A 335 -70.19 -81.24 156.99
N LYS A 336 -71.12 -80.47 156.42
CA LYS A 336 -72.50 -80.39 156.92
C LYS A 336 -73.23 -81.74 156.79
N ARG A 337 -73.08 -82.42 155.66
CA ARG A 337 -73.68 -83.75 155.42
C ARG A 337 -73.11 -84.83 156.34
N SER A 338 -71.81 -84.79 156.66
CA SER A 338 -71.22 -85.73 157.62
C SER A 338 -71.72 -85.51 159.05
N VAL A 339 -72.04 -84.26 159.42
CA VAL A 339 -72.68 -83.96 160.71
C VAL A 339 -74.13 -84.49 160.73
N GLU A 340 -74.89 -84.29 159.65
CA GLU A 340 -76.26 -84.78 159.51
C GLU A 340 -76.34 -86.34 159.48
N GLU A 341 -75.37 -87.02 158.88
CA GLU A 341 -75.27 -88.49 158.86
C GLU A 341 -74.94 -89.08 160.25
N LEU A 342 -74.15 -88.37 161.07
CA LEU A 342 -73.94 -88.72 162.48
C LEU A 342 -75.22 -88.58 163.31
N GLU A 343 -76.08 -87.59 163.01
CA GLU A 343 -77.40 -87.46 163.65
C GLU A 343 -78.40 -88.54 163.17
N HIS A 344 -78.34 -88.97 161.90
CA HIS A 344 -79.21 -90.03 161.37
C HIS A 344 -78.85 -91.43 161.90
N THR A 345 -77.56 -91.71 162.11
CA THR A 345 -77.12 -92.99 162.70
C THR A 345 -77.56 -93.18 164.16
N ILE A 346 -77.71 -92.09 164.92
CA ILE A 346 -78.31 -92.11 166.26
C ILE A 346 -79.80 -92.48 166.19
N ASN A 347 -80.55 -91.90 165.24
CA ASN A 347 -81.99 -92.15 165.04
C ASN A 347 -82.33 -93.58 164.53
N VAL A 348 -81.46 -94.20 163.71
CA VAL A 348 -81.69 -95.54 163.13
C VAL A 348 -81.44 -96.68 164.12
N LEU A 349 -80.59 -96.48 165.14
CA LEU A 349 -80.41 -97.44 166.23
C LEU A 349 -81.66 -97.55 167.12
N GLU A 350 -82.45 -96.48 167.23
CA GLU A 350 -83.70 -96.47 168.02
C GLU A 350 -84.88 -97.16 167.31
N ASN A 351 -84.89 -97.21 165.96
CA ASN A 351 -85.99 -97.79 165.16
C ASN A 351 -85.78 -99.27 164.73
N LYS A 352 -84.55 -99.78 164.73
CA LYS A 352 -84.24 -101.18 164.35
C LYS A 352 -84.68 -102.24 165.38
N ILE A 353 -85.13 -101.84 166.57
CA ILE A 353 -85.79 -102.73 167.54
C ILE A 353 -87.23 -103.11 167.11
N ALA A 354 -87.86 -102.36 166.18
CA ALA A 354 -89.29 -102.52 165.86
C ALA A 354 -89.63 -103.33 164.59
N GLN A 355 -88.75 -103.41 163.58
CA GLN A 355 -89.13 -103.88 162.23
C GLN A 355 -88.71 -105.31 161.84
N CYS A 356 -87.93 -106.04 162.65
CA CYS A 356 -87.56 -107.43 162.35
C CYS A 356 -88.71 -108.47 162.48
N LYS A 357 -89.98 -108.04 162.46
CA LYS A 357 -91.17 -108.87 162.71
C LYS A 357 -92.10 -109.11 161.50
N ALA A 358 -91.85 -108.59 160.29
CA ALA A 358 -92.83 -108.72 159.20
C ALA A 358 -92.23 -108.90 157.80
N HIS A 359 -92.26 -110.14 157.29
CA HIS A 359 -92.14 -110.52 155.87
C HIS A 359 -90.73 -110.48 155.22
N ILE A 360 -90.17 -111.56 154.65
CA ILE A 360 -90.67 -112.91 154.33
C ILE A 360 -92.07 -112.92 153.72
N SER A 361 -92.26 -112.60 152.43
CA SER A 361 -93.22 -113.38 151.61
C SER A 361 -93.06 -113.34 150.10
N GLU A 362 -93.06 -112.23 149.37
CA GLU A 362 -93.42 -112.35 147.95
C GLU A 362 -92.28 -112.19 146.95
N LEU A 363 -91.65 -113.34 146.72
CA LEU A 363 -90.60 -113.64 145.78
C LEU A 363 -91.21 -114.55 144.69
N ASN A 364 -92.05 -114.01 143.78
CA ASN A 364 -92.57 -114.83 142.67
C ASN A 364 -92.98 -114.07 141.39
N LEU A 365 -92.08 -114.16 140.38
CA LEU A 365 -92.29 -114.16 138.91
C LEU A 365 -92.78 -112.87 138.23
N HIS A 366 -92.11 -112.25 137.25
CA HIS A 366 -91.15 -112.66 136.20
C HIS A 366 -91.70 -113.60 135.09
N ALA A 367 -92.47 -113.10 134.13
CA ALA A 367 -92.49 -113.65 132.76
C ALA A 367 -93.12 -112.67 131.74
N GLU A 368 -92.63 -112.70 130.48
CA GLU A 368 -93.09 -112.01 129.24
C GLU A 368 -92.57 -110.57 129.01
N ALA A 369 -91.38 -110.25 128.44
CA ALA A 369 -90.60 -110.68 127.26
C ALA A 369 -90.85 -109.90 125.93
N GLN A 370 -89.75 -109.45 125.30
CA GLN A 370 -89.44 -109.48 123.85
C GLN A 370 -90.48 -108.97 122.81
N VAL A 371 -90.50 -107.66 122.49
CA VAL A 371 -91.15 -107.15 121.24
C VAL A 371 -90.36 -106.07 120.46
N SER A 372 -89.33 -105.37 120.98
CA SER A 372 -88.86 -104.11 120.35
C SER A 372 -87.62 -104.15 119.41
N GLU A 373 -87.01 -105.31 119.13
CA GLU A 373 -85.67 -105.38 118.50
C GLU A 373 -85.64 -105.26 116.95
N TYR A 374 -86.74 -105.49 116.22
CA TYR A 374 -86.72 -105.58 114.75
C TYR A 374 -86.86 -104.27 113.93
N LYS A 375 -87.01 -103.09 114.57
CA LYS A 375 -87.19 -101.79 113.87
C LYS A 375 -85.89 -101.06 113.45
N GLN A 376 -84.73 -101.42 113.99
CA GLN A 376 -83.50 -100.61 113.88
C GLN A 376 -82.63 -100.85 112.62
N LYS A 377 -82.85 -101.93 111.86
CA LYS A 377 -81.97 -102.32 110.71
C LYS A 377 -82.32 -101.70 109.34
N ILE A 378 -83.55 -101.24 109.13
CA ILE A 378 -84.02 -100.75 107.80
C ILE A 378 -83.55 -99.31 107.48
N PHE A 379 -83.30 -98.49 108.50
CA PHE A 379 -82.96 -97.07 108.31
C PHE A 379 -81.54 -96.85 107.76
N THR A 380 -80.59 -97.74 108.08
CA THR A 380 -79.16 -97.55 107.79
C THR A 380 -78.77 -97.84 106.33
N LEU A 381 -79.53 -98.66 105.61
CA LEU A 381 -79.19 -99.04 104.22
C LEU A 381 -79.63 -98.00 103.19
N LYS A 382 -80.67 -97.20 103.44
CA LYS A 382 -81.12 -96.13 102.54
C LYS A 382 -80.17 -94.92 102.47
N ALA A 383 -79.45 -94.61 103.56
CA ALA A 383 -78.52 -93.49 103.62
C ALA A 383 -77.22 -93.71 102.81
N ARG A 384 -76.81 -94.97 102.56
CA ARG A 384 -75.58 -95.28 101.81
C ARG A 384 -75.75 -95.20 100.28
N LEU A 385 -76.97 -95.33 99.75
CA LEU A 385 -77.23 -95.26 98.31
C LEU A 385 -77.20 -93.80 97.80
N ALA A 386 -77.79 -92.86 98.54
CA ALA A 386 -77.79 -91.43 98.20
C ALA A 386 -76.37 -90.81 98.19
N SER A 387 -75.45 -91.34 99.00
CA SER A 387 -74.04 -90.89 99.02
C SER A 387 -73.25 -91.35 97.79
N ALA A 388 -73.60 -92.48 97.19
CA ALA A 388 -72.89 -93.02 96.02
C ALA A 388 -73.30 -92.31 94.72
N GLU A 389 -74.55 -91.83 94.62
CA GLU A 389 -75.06 -91.08 93.46
C GLU A 389 -74.44 -89.68 93.35
N SER A 390 -74.18 -88.99 94.47
CA SER A 390 -73.52 -87.67 94.49
C SER A 390 -72.08 -87.71 93.97
N MET A 391 -71.30 -88.73 94.35
CA MET A 391 -69.89 -88.86 93.95
C MET A 391 -69.73 -89.10 92.44
N THR A 392 -70.73 -89.71 91.79
CA THR A 392 -70.68 -89.99 90.36
C THR A 392 -70.84 -88.70 89.54
N HIS A 393 -71.63 -87.75 90.04
CA HIS A 393 -71.80 -86.43 89.40
C HIS A 393 -70.58 -85.52 89.59
N ASP A 394 -69.91 -85.60 90.73
CA ASP A 394 -68.68 -84.85 91.01
C ASP A 394 -67.52 -85.29 90.10
N VAL A 395 -67.34 -86.61 89.94
CA VAL A 395 -66.30 -87.17 89.06
C VAL A 395 -66.53 -86.82 87.59
N ILE A 396 -67.79 -86.81 87.11
CA ILE A 396 -68.10 -86.42 85.72
C ILE A 396 -67.80 -84.94 85.48
N ARG A 397 -68.08 -84.07 86.47
CA ARG A 397 -67.79 -82.63 86.40
C ARG A 397 -66.29 -82.36 86.39
N ASP A 398 -65.51 -83.05 87.22
CA ASP A 398 -64.05 -82.89 87.25
C ASP A 398 -63.40 -83.42 85.97
N LEU A 399 -63.87 -84.55 85.41
CA LEU A 399 -63.39 -85.08 84.13
C LEU A 399 -63.71 -84.15 82.94
N LEU A 400 -64.89 -83.49 82.95
CA LEU A 400 -65.21 -82.49 81.93
C LEU A 400 -64.39 -81.21 82.09
N GLY A 401 -64.12 -80.77 83.34
CA GLY A 401 -63.25 -79.63 83.63
C GLY A 401 -61.82 -79.84 83.12
N VAL A 402 -61.20 -80.98 83.47
CA VAL A 402 -59.86 -81.35 82.99
C VAL A 402 -59.82 -81.45 81.46
N LYS A 403 -60.87 -81.97 80.83
CA LYS A 403 -60.96 -82.03 79.36
C LYS A 403 -60.98 -80.63 78.74
N LEU A 404 -61.71 -79.70 79.33
CA LEU A 404 -61.83 -78.31 78.85
C LEU A 404 -60.53 -77.53 79.04
N ASP A 405 -59.84 -77.73 80.15
CA ASP A 405 -58.53 -77.14 80.43
C ASP A 405 -57.44 -77.71 79.50
N MET A 406 -57.46 -79.02 79.23
CA MET A 406 -56.56 -79.64 78.25
C MET A 406 -56.80 -79.12 76.83
N THR A 407 -58.07 -78.90 76.42
CA THR A 407 -58.37 -78.31 75.11
C THR A 407 -57.95 -76.85 75.03
N ASN A 408 -58.19 -76.06 76.08
CA ASN A 408 -57.80 -74.65 76.12
C ASN A 408 -56.27 -74.48 76.08
N TYR A 409 -55.52 -75.33 76.78
CA TYR A 409 -54.06 -75.32 76.74
C TYR A 409 -53.53 -75.67 75.34
N ALA A 410 -54.09 -76.71 74.70
CA ALA A 410 -53.71 -77.09 73.34
C ALA A 410 -54.01 -75.97 72.32
N ASP A 411 -55.17 -75.31 72.44
CA ASP A 411 -55.55 -74.19 71.57
C ASP A 411 -54.65 -72.97 71.78
N GLN A 412 -54.29 -72.64 73.03
CA GLN A 412 -53.35 -71.54 73.33
C GLN A 412 -51.95 -71.82 72.77
N GLU A 413 -51.47 -73.05 72.87
CA GLU A 413 -50.16 -73.42 72.33
C GLU A 413 -50.14 -73.39 70.80
N VAL A 414 -51.23 -73.85 70.16
CA VAL A 414 -51.40 -73.72 68.70
C VAL A 414 -51.43 -72.25 68.25
N ILE A 415 -52.07 -71.37 69.01
CA ILE A 415 -52.09 -69.92 68.70
C ILE A 415 -50.68 -69.33 68.82
N LYS A 416 -49.93 -69.64 69.87
CA LYS A 416 -48.53 -69.17 70.03
C LYS A 416 -47.63 -69.66 68.90
N LEU A 417 -47.72 -70.95 68.55
CA LEU A 417 -46.93 -71.53 67.46
C LEU A 417 -47.30 -70.93 66.10
N LYS A 418 -48.60 -70.67 65.86
CA LYS A 418 -49.05 -69.95 64.65
C LYS A 418 -48.53 -68.52 64.59
N GLN A 419 -48.49 -67.83 65.73
CA GLN A 419 -47.98 -66.47 65.81
C GLN A 419 -46.48 -66.43 65.51
N GLN A 420 -45.69 -67.31 66.14
CA GLN A 420 -44.27 -67.46 65.84
C GLN A 420 -44.01 -67.83 64.37
N LEU A 421 -44.81 -68.75 63.81
CA LEU A 421 -44.69 -69.12 62.40
C LEU A 421 -44.98 -67.95 61.47
N ASN A 422 -45.98 -67.12 61.78
CA ASN A 422 -46.30 -65.93 60.99
C ASN A 422 -45.18 -64.88 61.07
N GLU A 423 -44.61 -64.65 62.27
CA GLU A 423 -43.44 -63.77 62.44
C GLU A 423 -42.27 -64.24 61.56
N PHE A 424 -41.93 -65.54 61.57
CA PHE A 424 -40.90 -66.09 60.69
C PHE A 424 -41.23 -65.97 59.19
N ILE A 425 -42.51 -66.06 58.81
CA ILE A 425 -42.93 -65.90 57.40
C ILE A 425 -42.76 -64.45 56.96
N GLU A 426 -43.10 -63.48 57.81
CA GLU A 426 -42.90 -62.05 57.51
C GLU A 426 -41.42 -61.69 57.44
N GLU A 427 -40.60 -62.13 58.39
CA GLU A 427 -39.15 -61.94 58.32
C GLU A 427 -38.57 -62.52 57.02
N LYS A 428 -38.98 -63.74 56.64
CA LYS A 428 -38.57 -64.35 55.38
C LYS A 428 -39.01 -63.52 54.16
N ARG A 429 -40.20 -62.91 54.19
CA ARG A 429 -40.71 -62.04 53.12
C ARG A 429 -39.85 -60.79 53.00
N GLU A 430 -39.55 -60.13 54.11
CA GLU A 430 -38.71 -58.93 54.16
C GLU A 430 -37.29 -59.22 53.63
N TRP A 431 -36.70 -60.35 54.00
CA TRP A 431 -35.40 -60.77 53.47
C TRP A 431 -35.42 -61.04 51.95
N LEU A 432 -36.52 -61.58 51.41
CA LEU A 432 -36.67 -61.78 49.97
C LEU A 432 -36.79 -60.43 49.24
N GLU A 433 -37.60 -59.51 49.76
CA GLU A 433 -37.73 -58.16 49.20
C GLU A 433 -36.40 -57.40 49.23
N GLU A 434 -35.62 -57.56 50.30
CA GLU A 434 -34.28 -56.97 50.41
C GLU A 434 -33.31 -57.55 49.38
N ILE A 435 -33.34 -58.86 49.14
CA ILE A 435 -32.54 -59.52 48.10
C ILE A 435 -32.94 -59.01 46.71
N ASP A 436 -34.23 -58.91 46.42
CA ASP A 436 -34.74 -58.43 45.13
C ASP A 436 -34.38 -56.96 44.91
N ARG A 437 -34.49 -56.12 45.95
CA ARG A 437 -34.03 -54.73 45.94
C ARG A 437 -32.53 -54.64 45.64
N LYS A 438 -31.71 -55.46 46.31
CA LYS A 438 -30.26 -55.50 46.10
C LYS A 438 -29.88 -55.97 44.70
N GLN A 439 -30.63 -56.91 44.12
CA GLN A 439 -30.44 -57.34 42.74
C GLN A 439 -30.79 -56.22 41.75
N ALA A 440 -31.87 -55.48 41.98
CA ALA A 440 -32.23 -54.32 41.17
C ALA A 440 -31.14 -53.22 41.25
N GLU A 441 -30.65 -52.92 42.45
CA GLU A 441 -29.52 -52.00 42.66
C GLU A 441 -28.27 -52.45 41.89
N LEU A 442 -27.91 -53.74 41.96
CA LEU A 442 -26.75 -54.29 41.24
C LEU A 442 -26.89 -54.15 39.72
N VAL A 443 -28.07 -54.44 39.16
CA VAL A 443 -28.32 -54.27 37.71
C VAL A 443 -28.22 -52.81 37.30
N THR A 444 -28.79 -51.89 38.07
CA THR A 444 -28.67 -50.44 37.79
C THR A 444 -27.22 -49.95 37.86
N ALA A 445 -26.47 -50.40 38.87
CA ALA A 445 -25.04 -50.10 38.99
C ALA A 445 -24.22 -50.68 37.83
N GLN A 446 -24.55 -51.89 37.37
CA GLN A 446 -23.86 -52.51 36.24
C GLN A 446 -24.13 -51.79 34.91
N ILE A 447 -25.35 -51.33 34.69
CA ILE A 447 -25.68 -50.47 33.53
C ILE A 447 -24.91 -49.14 33.61
N ALA A 448 -24.84 -48.52 34.79
CA ALA A 448 -24.09 -47.27 34.97
C ALA A 448 -22.58 -47.46 34.71
N LEU A 449 -22.01 -48.57 35.17
CA LEU A 449 -20.60 -48.91 34.93
C LEU A 449 -20.32 -49.12 33.44
N GLU A 450 -21.20 -49.81 32.71
CA GLU A 450 -21.04 -50.01 31.27
C GLU A 450 -21.16 -48.70 30.49
N LYS A 451 -22.06 -47.80 30.89
CA LYS A 451 -22.14 -46.44 30.31
C LYS A 451 -20.85 -45.65 30.53
N LEU A 452 -20.30 -45.68 31.74
CA LEU A 452 -19.02 -45.04 32.05
C LEU A 452 -17.87 -45.64 31.24
N ARG A 453 -17.86 -46.96 31.05
CA ARG A 453 -16.85 -47.64 30.23
C ARG A 453 -16.92 -47.20 28.76
N GLN A 454 -18.13 -47.09 28.20
CA GLN A 454 -18.33 -46.58 26.84
C GLN A 454 -17.89 -45.12 26.71
N GLN A 455 -18.20 -44.29 27.71
CA GLN A 455 -17.75 -42.90 27.76
C GLN A 455 -16.22 -42.78 27.83
N ASP A 456 -15.56 -43.57 28.68
CA ASP A 456 -14.08 -43.62 28.77
C ASP A 456 -13.47 -44.03 27.43
N GLN A 457 -14.05 -45.02 26.74
CA GLN A 457 -13.59 -45.44 25.43
C GLN A 457 -13.74 -44.34 24.37
N SER A 458 -14.85 -43.61 24.36
CA SER A 458 -15.06 -42.46 23.47
C SER A 458 -14.05 -41.35 23.74
N LEU A 459 -13.84 -40.99 25.02
CA LEU A 459 -12.87 -39.96 25.41
C LEU A 459 -11.44 -40.37 25.04
N ARG A 460 -11.08 -41.65 25.13
CA ARG A 460 -9.76 -42.12 24.66
C ARG A 460 -9.58 -41.89 23.18
N THR A 461 -10.56 -42.24 22.35
CA THR A 461 -10.48 -42.02 20.90
C THR A 461 -10.40 -40.54 20.55
N GLU A 462 -11.17 -39.69 21.24
CA GLU A 462 -11.12 -38.23 21.05
C GLU A 462 -9.75 -37.66 21.44
N ASN A 463 -9.19 -38.10 22.58
CA ASN A 463 -7.86 -37.68 23.01
C ASN A 463 -6.75 -38.13 22.03
N GLU A 464 -6.88 -39.30 21.41
CA GLU A 464 -5.96 -39.76 20.37
C GLU A 464 -6.04 -38.86 19.12
N MET A 465 -7.24 -38.50 18.66
CA MET A 465 -7.42 -37.57 17.55
C MET A 465 -6.87 -36.17 17.86
N LEU A 466 -7.18 -35.62 19.04
CA LEU A 466 -6.66 -34.32 19.48
C LEU A 466 -5.13 -34.33 19.60
N LYS A 467 -4.53 -35.47 19.97
CA LYS A 467 -3.08 -35.61 20.01
C LYS A 467 -2.47 -35.61 18.61
N GLU A 468 -3.11 -36.26 17.64
CA GLU A 468 -2.68 -36.23 16.24
C GLU A 468 -2.81 -34.83 15.63
N GLU A 469 -3.92 -34.14 15.88
CA GLU A 469 -4.13 -32.75 15.48
C GLU A 469 -3.06 -31.83 16.10
N ASN A 470 -2.80 -31.95 17.40
CA ASN A 470 -1.74 -31.19 18.07
C ASN A 470 -0.36 -31.44 17.45
N ASN A 471 -0.05 -32.68 17.06
CA ASN A 471 1.20 -32.98 16.37
C ASN A 471 1.26 -32.29 15.00
N MET A 472 0.16 -32.30 14.24
CA MET A 472 0.08 -31.62 12.95
C MET A 472 0.24 -30.11 13.08
N LEU A 473 -0.48 -29.49 14.02
CA LEU A 473 -0.36 -28.05 14.32
C LEU A 473 1.05 -27.69 14.77
N LYS A 474 1.70 -28.55 15.57
CA LYS A 474 3.09 -28.37 15.98
C LYS A 474 4.03 -28.37 14.76
N TYR A 475 3.90 -29.31 13.84
CA TYR A 475 4.70 -29.33 12.61
C TYR A 475 4.47 -28.08 11.75
N GLN A 476 3.23 -27.62 11.62
CA GLN A 476 2.91 -26.39 10.90
C GLN A 476 3.54 -25.16 11.57
N ASN A 477 3.46 -25.06 12.90
CA ASN A 477 4.09 -23.97 13.65
C ASN A 477 5.61 -23.98 13.51
N GLU A 478 6.25 -25.15 13.51
CA GLU A 478 7.68 -25.28 13.27
C GLU A 478 8.04 -24.80 11.84
N ASP A 479 7.30 -25.21 10.81
CA ASP A 479 7.51 -24.74 9.43
C ASP A 479 7.32 -23.22 9.31
N LEU A 480 6.23 -22.67 9.87
CA LEU A 480 5.99 -21.22 9.89
C LEU A 480 7.08 -20.47 10.64
N SER A 481 7.56 -20.99 11.77
CA SER A 481 8.67 -20.41 12.52
C SER A 481 9.96 -20.40 11.70
N THR A 482 10.24 -21.46 10.93
CA THR A 482 11.42 -21.47 10.05
C THR A 482 11.29 -20.45 8.90
N LYS A 483 10.10 -20.30 8.33
CA LYS A 483 9.81 -19.29 7.29
C LYS A 483 9.94 -17.88 7.84
N LEU A 484 9.40 -17.62 9.04
CA LEU A 484 9.52 -16.35 9.73
C LEU A 484 10.99 -16.02 9.97
N ARG A 485 11.77 -16.95 10.54
CA ARG A 485 13.21 -16.76 10.78
C ARG A 485 13.97 -16.45 9.49
N ARG A 486 13.64 -17.11 8.37
CA ARG A 486 14.23 -16.79 7.06
C ARG A 486 13.88 -15.37 6.63
N SER A 487 12.62 -14.98 6.77
CA SER A 487 12.16 -13.63 6.43
C SER A 487 12.81 -12.55 7.31
N GLU A 488 12.99 -12.80 8.61
CA GLU A 488 13.68 -11.91 9.54
C GLU A 488 15.15 -11.70 9.15
N VAL A 489 15.83 -12.76 8.71
CA VAL A 489 17.21 -12.66 8.20
C VAL A 489 17.26 -11.81 6.94
N PHE A 490 16.34 -12.02 5.99
CA PHE A 490 16.24 -11.18 4.79
C PHE A 490 15.95 -9.72 5.14
N LEU A 491 14.99 -9.47 6.03
CA LEU A 491 14.65 -8.12 6.48
C LEU A 491 15.83 -7.44 7.17
N SER A 492 16.58 -8.17 8.00
CA SER A 492 17.79 -7.63 8.65
C SER A 492 18.83 -7.24 7.61
N ARG A 493 19.05 -8.09 6.59
CA ARG A 493 19.98 -7.78 5.49
C ARG A 493 19.55 -6.54 4.70
N VAL A 494 18.27 -6.45 4.35
CA VAL A 494 17.71 -5.29 3.67
C VAL A 494 17.80 -4.02 4.53
N LYS A 495 17.54 -4.13 5.84
CA LYS A 495 17.71 -3.00 6.78
C LYS A 495 19.16 -2.53 6.84
N GLU A 496 20.12 -3.45 6.89
CA GLU A 496 21.56 -3.15 6.87
C GLU A 496 21.97 -2.47 5.55
N GLU A 497 21.60 -3.03 4.40
CA GLU A 497 21.85 -2.44 3.07
C GLU A 497 21.23 -1.04 2.96
N LEU A 498 20.02 -0.85 3.49
CA LEU A 498 19.32 0.42 3.47
C LEU A 498 19.95 1.45 4.41
N ALA A 499 20.43 1.02 5.58
CA ALA A 499 21.16 1.85 6.52
C ALA A 499 22.50 2.31 5.92
N GLN A 500 23.22 1.41 5.22
CA GLN A 500 24.44 1.72 4.48
C GLN A 500 24.16 2.72 3.34
N TYR A 501 23.09 2.52 2.56
CA TYR A 501 22.68 3.46 1.53
C TYR A 501 22.35 4.84 2.11
N ARG A 502 21.57 4.90 3.21
CA ARG A 502 21.25 6.15 3.91
C ARG A 502 22.49 6.88 4.42
N ALA A 503 23.46 6.15 4.97
CA ALA A 503 24.74 6.70 5.38
C ALA A 503 25.51 7.29 4.19
N SER A 504 25.51 6.60 3.04
CA SER A 504 26.21 7.06 1.83
C SER A 504 25.65 8.36 1.24
N ILE A 505 24.36 8.63 1.44
CA ILE A 505 23.69 9.89 1.04
C ILE A 505 23.66 10.95 2.16
N GLY A 506 24.46 10.76 3.22
CA GLY A 506 24.58 11.71 4.33
C GLY A 506 23.38 11.78 5.28
N LYS A 507 22.45 10.83 5.20
CA LYS A 507 21.29 10.72 6.11
C LYS A 507 21.62 9.76 7.27
N ASN A 508 20.88 9.87 8.37
CA ASN A 508 21.02 8.95 9.49
C ASN A 508 20.74 7.50 9.04
N PRO A 509 21.62 6.53 9.33
CA PRO A 509 21.43 5.12 8.96
C PRO A 509 20.09 4.54 9.44
N ASN A 510 19.59 4.98 10.59
CA ASN A 510 18.31 4.55 11.15
C ASN A 510 17.29 5.69 11.14
N ILE A 511 16.07 5.40 10.68
CA ILE A 511 14.94 6.35 10.81
C ILE A 511 14.59 6.44 12.30
N ASN A 512 14.64 7.66 12.85
CA ASN A 512 14.18 7.91 14.21
C ASN A 512 12.67 8.14 14.23
N PHE A 513 11.91 7.06 14.28
CA PHE A 513 10.44 7.09 14.33
C PHE A 513 9.90 7.84 15.55
N ASP A 514 10.64 7.88 16.66
CA ASP A 514 10.23 8.60 17.87
C ASP A 514 10.16 10.10 17.64
N GLU A 515 11.10 10.64 16.86
CA GLU A 515 11.14 12.07 16.54
C GLU A 515 10.08 12.46 15.50
N GLU A 516 9.79 11.59 14.55
CA GLU A 516 8.71 11.78 13.57
C GLU A 516 7.33 11.72 14.24
N HIS A 517 7.12 10.77 15.17
CA HIS A 517 5.89 10.67 15.93
C HIS A 517 5.71 11.86 16.89
N ARG A 518 6.79 12.33 17.50
CA ARG A 518 6.78 13.53 18.37
C ARG A 518 6.39 14.78 17.60
N LEU A 519 6.94 14.98 16.39
CA LEU A 519 6.59 16.12 15.54
C LEU A 519 5.15 16.03 15.01
N LYS A 520 4.66 14.82 14.73
CA LYS A 520 3.27 14.59 14.32
C LYS A 520 2.27 14.93 15.43
N ASN A 521 2.54 14.53 16.66
CA ASN A 521 1.69 14.88 17.81
C ASN A 521 1.65 16.40 18.03
N LYS A 522 2.81 17.07 17.96
CA LYS A 522 2.88 18.54 18.05
C LYS A 522 2.09 19.25 16.96
N LEU A 523 2.11 18.73 15.73
CA LEU A 523 1.32 19.28 14.63
C LEU A 523 -0.18 19.15 14.92
N GLN A 524 -0.63 18.00 15.41
CA GLN A 524 -2.03 17.77 15.77
C GLN A 524 -2.49 18.70 16.90
N GLU A 525 -1.69 18.83 17.97
CA GLU A 525 -1.98 19.78 19.07
C GLU A 525 -2.14 21.21 18.54
N THR A 526 -1.25 21.66 17.63
CA THR A 526 -1.37 23.00 17.04
C THR A 526 -2.57 23.16 16.11
N GLU A 527 -2.98 22.09 15.41
CA GLU A 527 -4.18 22.12 14.56
C GLU A 527 -5.47 22.18 15.38
N GLU A 528 -5.52 21.48 16.52
CA GLU A 528 -6.62 21.53 17.48
C GLU A 528 -6.73 22.92 18.13
N GLU A 529 -5.61 23.52 18.54
CA GLU A 529 -5.56 24.90 19.05
C GLU A 529 -6.07 25.91 18.00
N ARG A 530 -5.66 25.77 16.73
CA ARG A 530 -6.12 26.63 15.63
C ARG A 530 -7.63 26.49 15.38
N MET A 531 -8.15 25.28 15.48
CA MET A 531 -9.59 25.02 15.31
C MET A 531 -10.42 25.68 16.43
N GLN A 532 -9.93 25.63 17.68
CA GLN A 532 -10.56 26.31 18.81
C GLN A 532 -10.55 27.83 18.64
N LEU A 533 -9.45 28.40 18.16
CA LEU A 533 -9.32 29.84 17.93
C LEU A 533 -10.25 30.32 16.81
N ALA A 534 -10.35 29.56 15.71
CA ALA A 534 -11.30 29.83 14.63
C ALA A 534 -12.76 29.79 15.11
N GLN A 535 -13.09 28.86 16.02
CA GLN A 535 -14.44 28.76 16.59
C GLN A 535 -14.77 29.95 17.51
N LYS A 536 -13.79 30.45 18.29
CA LYS A 536 -13.93 31.68 19.09
C LYS A 536 -14.15 32.90 18.19
N LEU A 537 -13.35 33.05 17.13
CA LEU A 537 -13.48 34.14 16.16
C LEU A 537 -14.86 34.14 15.48
N LEU A 538 -15.36 32.97 15.07
CA LEU A 538 -16.70 32.82 14.51
C LEU A 538 -17.79 33.25 15.50
N GLY A 539 -17.64 32.89 16.79
CA GLY A 539 -18.56 33.30 17.86
C GLY A 539 -18.61 34.82 18.07
N LEU A 540 -17.44 35.48 18.01
CA LEU A 540 -17.32 36.94 18.08
C LEU A 540 -17.96 37.61 16.86
N CYS A 541 -17.62 37.18 15.64
CA CYS A 541 -18.20 37.70 14.41
C CYS A 541 -19.74 37.59 14.40
N THR A 542 -20.27 36.47 14.88
CA THR A 542 -21.72 36.25 15.01
C THR A 542 -22.36 37.23 16.00
N SER A 543 -21.68 37.52 17.11
CA SER A 543 -22.19 38.43 18.15
C SER A 543 -22.23 39.88 17.65
N ILE A 544 -21.21 40.31 16.90
CA ILE A 544 -21.13 41.64 16.29
C ILE A 544 -22.24 41.83 15.25
N LEU A 545 -22.47 40.84 14.38
CA LEU A 545 -23.55 40.89 13.39
C LEU A 545 -24.93 40.94 14.03
N LYS A 546 -25.15 40.20 15.13
CA LYS A 546 -26.38 40.31 15.93
C LYS A 546 -26.56 41.70 16.52
N ALA A 547 -25.52 42.31 17.07
CA ALA A 547 -25.58 43.67 17.62
C ALA A 547 -25.90 44.72 16.54
N ALA A 548 -25.44 44.50 15.30
CA ALA A 548 -25.75 45.34 14.14
C ALA A 548 -27.18 45.14 13.60
N GLY A 549 -27.90 44.12 14.05
CA GLY A 549 -29.25 43.78 13.58
C GLY A 549 -29.27 42.99 12.26
N ILE A 550 -28.12 42.48 11.83
CA ILE A 550 -27.97 41.71 10.59
C ILE A 550 -28.17 40.22 10.93
N THR A 551 -29.26 39.63 10.46
CA THR A 551 -29.55 38.19 10.63
C THR A 551 -29.05 37.39 9.43
N ARG A 552 -27.75 37.06 9.40
CA ARG A 552 -27.14 36.18 8.39
C ARG A 552 -27.06 34.73 8.90
N VAL A 553 -27.16 33.76 7.97
CA VAL A 553 -27.03 32.32 8.24
C VAL A 553 -25.54 32.00 8.48
N ALA A 554 -25.26 31.01 9.36
CA ALA A 554 -23.93 30.72 9.90
C ALA A 554 -22.80 30.42 8.89
N THR A 555 -23.11 30.18 7.62
CA THR A 555 -22.14 29.86 6.56
C THR A 555 -21.49 31.10 5.91
N ASP A 556 -22.07 32.30 6.09
CA ASP A 556 -21.61 33.53 5.42
C ASP A 556 -20.97 34.53 6.41
N ILE A 557 -20.53 34.04 7.57
CA ILE A 557 -19.92 34.86 8.62
C ILE A 557 -18.41 34.93 8.37
N SER A 558 -17.95 36.00 7.72
CA SER A 558 -16.52 36.33 7.60
C SER A 558 -16.12 37.47 8.55
N PRO A 559 -14.84 37.54 8.97
CA PRO A 559 -14.32 38.65 9.76
C PRO A 559 -14.58 40.02 9.10
N ASP A 560 -14.41 40.11 7.78
CA ASP A 560 -14.59 41.36 7.01
C ASP A 560 -16.04 41.87 7.10
N VAL A 561 -17.01 40.95 7.10
CA VAL A 561 -18.44 41.27 7.21
C VAL A 561 -18.79 41.74 8.62
N ALA A 562 -18.16 41.15 9.65
CA ALA A 562 -18.32 41.60 11.02
C ALA A 562 -17.69 42.98 11.24
N GLU A 563 -16.54 43.24 10.63
CA GLU A 563 -15.86 44.54 10.64
C GLU A 563 -16.72 45.63 9.97
N GLU A 564 -17.27 45.36 8.79
CA GLU A 564 -18.18 46.28 8.10
C GLU A 564 -19.45 46.58 8.94
N ALA A 565 -20.01 45.56 9.60
CA ALA A 565 -21.16 45.72 10.49
C ALA A 565 -20.82 46.56 11.74
N LEU A 566 -19.60 46.42 12.26
CA LEU A 566 -19.06 47.23 13.36
C LEU A 566 -18.86 48.69 12.94
N GLU A 567 -18.38 48.92 11.72
CA GLU A 567 -18.20 50.26 11.16
C GLU A 567 -19.55 50.94 10.91
N GLN A 568 -20.56 50.20 10.44
CA GLN A 568 -21.93 50.69 10.31
C GLN A 568 -22.55 51.07 11.66
N LEU A 569 -22.37 50.24 12.70
CA LEU A 569 -22.79 50.56 14.07
C LEU A 569 -22.11 51.85 14.56
N THR A 570 -20.81 51.99 14.31
CA THR A 570 -20.01 53.14 14.70
C THR A 570 -20.50 54.42 14.02
N ASN A 571 -20.72 54.37 12.71
CA ASN A 571 -21.26 55.50 11.93
C ASN A 571 -22.68 55.88 12.38
N ARG A 572 -23.52 54.90 12.72
CA ARG A 572 -24.87 55.15 13.25
C ARG A 572 -24.81 55.87 14.60
N ILE A 573 -23.92 55.45 15.50
CA ILE A 573 -23.70 56.12 16.79
C ILE A 573 -23.20 57.55 16.57
N ILE A 574 -22.25 57.78 15.66
CA ILE A 574 -21.74 59.12 15.35
C ILE A 574 -22.85 60.02 14.79
N SER A 575 -23.72 59.51 13.93
CA SER A 575 -24.87 60.26 13.38
C SER A 575 -25.86 60.66 14.48
N GLN A 576 -26.24 59.72 15.34
CA GLN A 576 -27.16 59.99 16.45
C GLN A 576 -26.58 61.00 17.45
N ASP A 577 -25.27 60.93 17.71
CA ASP A 577 -24.59 61.90 18.57
C ASP A 577 -24.56 63.30 17.93
N ARG A 578 -24.32 63.40 16.62
CA ARG A 578 -24.41 64.68 15.89
C ARG A 578 -25.82 65.27 15.91
N GLU A 579 -26.86 64.45 15.71
CA GLU A 579 -28.26 64.89 15.80
C GLU A 579 -28.61 65.42 17.19
N LEU A 580 -28.17 64.74 18.25
CA LEU A 580 -28.29 65.22 19.62
C LEU A 580 -27.59 66.57 19.84
N GLN A 581 -26.36 66.72 19.34
CA GLN A 581 -25.62 67.98 19.48
C GLN A 581 -26.31 69.11 18.73
N ASN A 582 -26.87 68.83 17.54
CA ASN A 582 -27.59 69.80 16.74
C ASN A 582 -28.92 70.24 17.40
N LEU A 583 -29.65 69.29 18.00
CA LEU A 583 -30.84 69.58 18.80
C LEU A 583 -30.49 70.39 20.07
N LYS A 584 -29.37 70.07 20.73
CA LYS A 584 -28.85 70.90 21.83
C LYS A 584 -28.53 72.32 21.36
N PHE A 585 -27.91 72.47 20.19
CA PHE A 585 -27.57 73.77 19.62
C PHE A 585 -28.81 74.59 19.28
N LYS A 586 -29.85 73.96 18.69
CA LYS A 586 -31.15 74.61 18.43
C LYS A 586 -31.85 75.08 19.70
N ILE A 587 -31.77 74.32 20.80
CA ILE A 587 -32.31 74.74 22.10
C ILE A 587 -31.56 75.97 22.63
N ILE A 588 -30.23 75.97 22.53
CA ILE A 588 -29.41 77.09 22.97
C ILE A 588 -29.72 78.32 22.11
N ASP A 589 -29.81 78.16 20.79
CA ASP A 589 -30.11 79.23 19.84
C ASP A 589 -31.52 79.83 20.05
N HIS A 590 -32.56 79.00 20.25
CA HIS A 590 -33.90 79.49 20.60
C HIS A 590 -33.92 80.20 21.96
N LYS A 591 -33.14 79.72 22.96
CA LYS A 591 -32.95 80.43 24.24
C LYS A 591 -32.28 81.79 24.06
N VAL A 592 -31.28 81.90 23.18
CA VAL A 592 -30.56 83.15 22.90
C VAL A 592 -31.42 84.12 22.07
N ARG A 593 -32.19 83.63 21.09
CA ARG A 593 -33.15 84.44 20.32
C ARG A 593 -34.27 85.02 21.20
N GLY A 594 -34.76 84.26 22.17
CA GLY A 594 -35.69 84.75 23.19
C GLY A 594 -35.11 85.86 24.06
N LEU A 595 -33.80 85.84 24.32
CA LEU A 595 -33.09 86.91 25.04
C LEU A 595 -32.84 88.14 24.16
N LEU A 596 -32.61 87.98 22.84
CA LEU A 596 -32.35 89.11 21.92
C LEU A 596 -33.61 89.93 21.59
N VAL A 597 -34.79 89.31 21.52
CA VAL A 597 -36.08 90.02 21.33
C VAL A 597 -36.41 90.93 22.52
N GLY A 598 -35.88 90.62 23.72
CA GLY A 598 -36.03 91.46 24.91
C GLY A 598 -35.13 92.71 24.93
N TYR A 599 -34.07 92.79 24.13
CA TYR A 599 -33.06 93.86 24.23
C TYR A 599 -33.17 94.96 23.16
N SER A 600 -34.14 94.88 22.24
CA SER A 600 -34.38 95.92 21.21
C SER A 600 -35.66 96.75 21.43
N SER A 601 -36.28 96.68 22.60
CA SER A 601 -37.43 97.51 22.95
C SER A 601 -37.26 98.16 24.33
N MET A 602 -36.69 99.38 24.29
CA MET A 602 -36.93 100.51 25.20
C MET A 602 -36.20 100.57 26.55
N GLU A 603 -34.99 101.14 26.52
CA GLU A 603 -34.68 102.31 27.37
C GLU A 603 -35.40 103.53 26.75
N ASP A 604 -35.97 104.41 27.59
CA ASP A 604 -36.86 105.57 27.30
C ASP A 604 -38.35 105.24 27.04
N ARG A 605 -39.26 105.43 28.00
CA ARG A 605 -39.76 106.68 28.63
C ARG A 605 -40.54 107.62 27.69
N SER A 606 -41.86 107.48 27.72
CA SER A 606 -42.68 108.46 28.46
C SER A 606 -44.11 107.98 28.72
N ILE A 607 -44.45 107.98 30.01
CA ILE A 607 -45.78 107.91 30.66
C ILE A 607 -46.30 106.49 30.99
N GLU A 608 -45.53 105.82 31.86
CA GLU A 608 -45.91 105.35 33.22
C GLU A 608 -47.33 105.72 33.72
N ILE A 609 -48.11 104.93 34.47
CA ILE A 609 -47.87 103.71 35.29
C ILE A 609 -49.27 103.23 35.77
N ASP A 610 -49.64 101.94 35.58
CA ASP A 610 -49.64 100.93 36.65
C ASP A 610 -50.32 99.59 36.28
N HIS A 611 -49.52 98.53 36.46
CA HIS A 611 -49.83 97.11 36.72
C HIS A 611 -50.55 96.20 35.70
N ALA A 612 -50.11 94.99 35.35
CA ALA A 612 -48.81 94.31 35.21
C ALA A 612 -49.11 92.88 34.71
N MET A 613 -48.15 92.33 33.95
CA MET A 613 -47.80 90.90 33.84
C MET A 613 -48.45 90.02 32.75
N ALA A 614 -47.72 89.98 31.63
CA ALA A 614 -46.90 88.85 31.18
C ALA A 614 -47.53 87.73 30.31
N ASN A 615 -47.38 87.97 29.00
CA ASN A 615 -47.04 87.06 27.91
C ASN A 615 -46.60 85.61 28.26
N GLU A 616 -47.27 84.66 27.62
CA GLU A 616 -46.78 83.30 27.34
C GLU A 616 -47.11 82.94 25.88
N ASP A 617 -46.12 82.94 24.99
CA ASP A 617 -46.27 82.31 23.65
C ASP A 617 -44.98 81.68 23.11
N SER A 618 -44.00 81.39 23.99
CA SER A 618 -42.74 80.69 23.63
C SER A 618 -42.46 79.42 24.45
N THR A 619 -43.34 79.09 25.41
CA THR A 619 -43.21 77.92 26.30
C THR A 619 -43.70 76.62 25.65
N GLY A 620 -44.61 76.70 24.67
CA GLY A 620 -45.14 75.55 23.93
C GLY A 620 -44.09 74.83 23.08
N ASP A 621 -43.24 75.57 22.37
CA ASP A 621 -42.21 75.00 21.50
C ASP A 621 -41.04 74.38 22.28
N VAL A 622 -40.66 74.96 23.42
CA VAL A 622 -39.60 74.42 24.29
C VAL A 622 -40.04 73.12 24.96
N ASN A 623 -41.31 73.04 25.40
CA ASN A 623 -41.87 71.83 25.99
C ASN A 623 -42.10 70.73 24.94
N ALA A 624 -42.51 71.07 23.71
CA ALA A 624 -42.62 70.12 22.60
C ALA A 624 -41.24 69.53 22.19
N LEU A 625 -40.20 70.37 22.13
CA LEU A 625 -38.83 69.93 21.90
C LEU A 625 -38.26 69.10 23.07
N GLN A 626 -38.60 69.42 24.31
CA GLN A 626 -38.24 68.58 25.48
C GLN A 626 -38.98 67.23 25.51
N HIS A 627 -40.23 67.17 25.03
CA HIS A 627 -40.99 65.92 24.93
C HIS A 627 -40.48 65.02 23.79
N GLN A 628 -39.94 65.60 22.70
CA GLN A 628 -39.21 64.86 21.66
C GLN A 628 -37.83 64.36 22.12
N ILE A 629 -37.17 65.08 23.03
CA ILE A 629 -35.85 64.68 23.57
C ILE A 629 -35.93 63.56 24.61
N ARG A 630 -37.06 63.35 25.29
CA ARG A 630 -37.20 62.27 26.30
C ARG A 630 -36.95 60.86 25.74
N PRO A 631 -37.61 60.41 24.65
CA PRO A 631 -37.29 59.12 24.03
C PRO A 631 -35.89 59.11 23.41
N LEU A 632 -35.37 60.23 22.92
CA LEU A 632 -33.99 60.34 22.44
C LEU A 632 -32.97 60.21 23.58
N LYS A 633 -33.26 60.72 24.79
CA LYS A 633 -32.39 60.59 25.97
C LYS A 633 -32.29 59.14 26.46
N GLU A 634 -33.41 58.43 26.52
CA GLU A 634 -33.45 56.99 26.81
C GLU A 634 -32.77 56.16 25.72
N SER A 635 -32.95 56.54 24.45
CA SER A 635 -32.19 55.97 23.34
C SER A 635 -30.69 56.19 23.53
N THR A 636 -30.29 57.33 24.10
CA THR A 636 -28.87 57.71 24.21
C THR A 636 -28.14 57.17 25.43
N SER A 637 -28.83 56.87 26.53
CA SER A 637 -28.23 56.06 27.60
C SER A 637 -28.02 54.63 27.11
N ASN A 638 -29.02 54.07 26.40
CA ASN A 638 -28.92 52.75 25.79
C ASN A 638 -27.84 52.69 24.68
N THR A 639 -27.58 53.78 23.94
CA THR A 639 -26.45 53.85 22.99
C THR A 639 -25.10 54.02 23.68
N LYS A 640 -25.06 54.60 24.88
CA LYS A 640 -23.81 54.75 25.65
C LYS A 640 -23.38 53.41 26.24
N ASP A 641 -24.32 52.67 26.82
CA ASP A 641 -24.07 51.30 27.31
C ASP A 641 -23.64 50.37 26.15
N LYS A 642 -24.32 50.46 24.99
CA LYS A 642 -23.90 49.74 23.77
C LYS A 642 -22.54 50.18 23.21
N LYS A 643 -22.16 51.46 23.38
CA LYS A 643 -20.86 51.98 22.93
C LYS A 643 -19.72 51.46 23.81
N ASP A 644 -19.97 51.28 25.10
CA ASP A 644 -19.01 50.70 26.04
C ASP A 644 -18.88 49.18 25.81
N GLU A 645 -19.98 48.46 25.53
CA GLU A 645 -19.94 47.05 25.06
C GLU A 645 -19.17 46.90 23.74
N ILE A 646 -19.36 47.80 22.77
CA ILE A 646 -18.62 47.78 21.49
C ILE A 646 -17.13 48.04 21.71
N LYS A 647 -16.76 48.94 22.62
CA LYS A 647 -15.35 49.17 22.97
C LYS A 647 -14.70 47.93 23.61
N GLU A 648 -15.42 47.23 24.47
CA GLU A 648 -14.93 45.98 25.08
C GLU A 648 -14.81 44.85 24.04
N MET A 649 -15.76 44.78 23.09
CA MET A 649 -15.68 43.85 21.95
C MET A 649 -14.50 44.16 21.02
N VAL A 650 -14.22 45.44 20.76
CA VAL A 650 -13.05 45.87 19.96
C VAL A 650 -11.74 45.51 20.64
N ALA A 651 -11.59 45.79 21.95
CA ALA A 651 -10.38 45.42 22.69
C ALA A 651 -10.18 43.89 22.76
N SER A 652 -11.28 43.13 22.81
CA SER A 652 -11.25 41.66 22.78
C SER A 652 -10.87 41.12 21.39
N LEU A 653 -11.21 41.83 20.31
CA LEU A 653 -10.81 41.50 18.95
C LEU A 653 -9.33 41.79 18.71
N GLU A 654 -8.83 42.95 19.13
CA GLU A 654 -7.41 43.31 19.04
C GLU A 654 -6.54 42.27 19.78
N ALA A 655 -6.94 41.85 20.98
CA ALA A 655 -6.24 40.80 21.73
C ALA A 655 -6.26 39.43 21.03
N LEU A 656 -7.32 39.13 20.27
CA LEU A 656 -7.44 37.88 19.51
C LEU A 656 -6.58 37.93 18.23
N GLU A 657 -6.46 39.11 17.62
CA GLU A 657 -5.64 39.38 16.45
C GLU A 657 -4.14 39.21 16.77
N ASP A 658 -3.68 39.77 17.89
CA ASP A 658 -2.31 39.59 18.39
C ASP A 658 -1.98 38.09 18.64
N ASP A 659 -2.92 37.33 19.21
CA ASP A 659 -2.76 35.90 19.50
C ASP A 659 -2.75 35.05 18.21
N LEU A 660 -3.56 35.44 17.21
CA LEU A 660 -3.57 34.87 15.86
C LEU A 660 -2.25 35.13 15.12
N GLU A 661 -1.68 36.32 15.26
CA GLU A 661 -0.42 36.68 14.61
C GLU A 661 0.77 35.91 15.21
N LEU A 662 0.81 35.78 16.54
CA LEU A 662 1.82 34.98 17.24
C LEU A 662 1.74 33.50 16.83
N LYS A 663 0.54 32.93 16.77
CA LYS A 663 0.32 31.53 16.37
C LYS A 663 0.57 31.28 14.89
N SER A 664 0.26 32.25 14.03
CA SER A 664 0.61 32.21 12.59
C SER A 664 2.13 32.14 12.40
N SER A 665 2.89 32.91 13.18
CA SER A 665 4.36 32.91 13.17
C SER A 665 4.96 31.56 13.61
N GLU A 666 4.41 30.94 14.66
CA GLU A 666 4.81 29.59 15.11
C GLU A 666 4.52 28.53 14.04
N LEU A 667 3.33 28.57 13.43
CA LEU A 667 2.94 27.64 12.37
C LEU A 667 3.81 27.82 11.11
N ALA A 668 4.17 29.06 10.77
CA ALA A 668 5.09 29.36 9.67
C ALA A 668 6.49 28.77 9.93
N GLN A 669 6.99 28.76 11.18
CA GLN A 669 8.25 28.11 11.53
C GLN A 669 8.18 26.59 11.40
N VAL A 670 7.10 25.95 11.87
CA VAL A 670 6.88 24.49 11.76
C VAL A 670 6.77 24.07 10.29
N VAL A 671 6.00 24.82 9.50
CA VAL A 671 5.85 24.58 8.06
C VAL A 671 7.16 24.83 7.32
N ALA A 672 7.96 25.83 7.69
CA ALA A 672 9.29 26.07 7.11
C ALA A 672 10.28 24.95 7.45
N HIS A 673 10.19 24.34 8.65
CA HIS A 673 11.00 23.19 9.04
C HIS A 673 10.61 21.93 8.24
N SER A 674 9.29 21.68 8.08
CA SER A 674 8.74 20.61 7.24
C SER A 674 9.06 20.79 5.76
N LYS A 675 8.93 22.01 5.23
CA LYS A 675 9.29 22.35 3.84
C LYS A 675 10.80 22.29 3.60
N ARG A 676 11.66 22.65 4.56
CA ARG A 676 13.13 22.43 4.44
C ARG A 676 13.47 20.94 4.33
N ASN A 677 12.79 20.09 5.10
CA ASN A 677 12.97 18.63 5.01
C ASN A 677 12.46 18.05 3.68
N ARG A 678 11.37 18.60 3.13
CA ARG A 678 10.86 18.21 1.80
C ARG A 678 11.65 18.81 0.62
N LEU A 679 12.22 20.01 0.75
CA LEU A 679 13.05 20.64 -0.28
C LEU A 679 14.45 20.03 -0.34
N SER A 680 15.01 19.57 0.79
CA SER A 680 16.25 18.76 0.78
C SER A 680 16.02 17.37 0.15
N GLU A 681 14.79 16.86 0.20
CA GLU A 681 14.32 15.67 -0.55
C GLU A 681 14.26 15.90 -2.07
N ILE A 682 13.92 17.10 -2.52
CA ILE A 682 13.73 17.41 -3.94
C ILE A 682 15.03 17.89 -4.61
N ILE A 683 15.88 18.67 -3.92
CA ILE A 683 17.09 19.27 -4.53
C ILE A 683 18.24 18.25 -4.72
N HIS A 684 18.29 17.16 -3.96
CA HIS A 684 19.31 16.12 -4.14
C HIS A 684 18.96 15.03 -5.16
N LEU A 685 17.75 15.05 -5.73
CA LEU A 685 17.40 14.23 -6.90
C LEU A 685 17.98 14.79 -8.22
N SER A 686 18.74 15.90 -8.17
CA SER A 686 19.24 16.64 -9.34
C SER A 686 20.76 16.85 -9.41
N SER A 687 21.59 15.93 -8.90
CA SER A 687 23.04 15.94 -9.20
C SER A 687 23.61 14.55 -9.47
N PRO A 688 24.16 14.29 -10.68
CA PRO A 688 24.78 13.02 -11.02
C PRO A 688 26.30 13.07 -10.76
N THR A 689 26.82 12.21 -9.90
CA THR A 689 28.25 11.90 -9.89
C THR A 689 28.51 10.40 -9.69
N ASN A 690 28.86 9.75 -10.82
CA ASN A 690 29.72 8.57 -11.03
C ASN A 690 30.22 7.83 -9.76
N THR A 691 30.07 6.50 -9.66
CA THR A 691 30.89 5.52 -10.41
C THR A 691 30.35 4.07 -10.36
N ARG A 692 30.36 3.42 -11.54
CA ARG A 692 30.54 1.99 -11.89
C ARG A 692 29.59 0.86 -11.40
N THR A 693 28.95 0.28 -12.44
CA THR A 693 28.67 -1.16 -12.77
C THR A 693 27.74 -1.96 -11.86
N ASP A 694 26.47 -2.15 -12.25
CA ASP A 694 26.05 -3.27 -13.10
C ASP A 694 24.55 -3.17 -13.49
N GLU A 695 24.18 -3.95 -14.50
CA GLU A 695 23.05 -3.79 -15.42
C GLU A 695 21.65 -4.12 -14.89
N ASN A 696 20.67 -3.62 -15.65
CA ASN A 696 19.25 -3.98 -15.72
C ASN A 696 18.30 -3.47 -14.62
N ILE A 697 17.56 -2.40 -14.96
CA ILE A 697 16.09 -2.35 -15.04
C ILE A 697 15.70 -1.01 -15.71
N HIS A 698 15.20 -1.07 -16.95
CA HIS A 698 14.56 0.06 -17.63
C HIS A 698 13.05 0.06 -17.33
N SER A 699 12.58 1.07 -16.59
CA SER A 699 11.15 1.44 -16.48
C SER A 699 10.98 2.85 -17.06
N PRO A 700 10.26 3.04 -18.19
CA PRO A 700 10.04 4.34 -18.83
C PRO A 700 9.13 5.29 -18.03
N THR A 701 8.47 4.78 -17.00
CA THR A 701 7.37 5.44 -16.28
C THR A 701 7.81 6.66 -15.46
N LEU A 702 9.09 6.74 -15.06
CA LEU A 702 9.59 7.85 -14.23
C LEU A 702 10.06 9.08 -15.02
N ARG A 703 10.35 8.95 -16.33
CA ARG A 703 10.81 10.10 -17.14
C ARG A 703 9.67 11.00 -17.62
N HIS A 704 8.44 10.49 -17.74
CA HIS A 704 7.29 11.31 -18.13
C HIS A 704 6.66 12.07 -16.95
N LEU A 705 6.86 11.64 -15.70
CA LEU A 705 6.35 12.36 -14.54
C LEU A 705 7.17 13.62 -14.19
N ILE A 706 8.43 13.69 -14.65
CA ILE A 706 9.35 14.80 -14.34
C ILE A 706 9.21 15.97 -15.33
N LEU A 707 8.77 15.72 -16.57
CA LEU A 707 8.57 16.78 -17.57
C LEU A 707 7.22 17.48 -17.47
N PHE A 708 6.22 16.88 -16.80
CA PHE A 708 4.89 17.48 -16.67
C PHE A 708 4.80 18.54 -15.55
N PHE A 709 5.76 18.56 -14.62
CA PHE A 709 5.75 19.49 -13.47
C PHE A 709 6.48 20.82 -13.71
N PHE A 710 7.16 20.99 -14.85
CA PHE A 710 7.97 22.18 -15.13
C PHE A 710 7.31 23.26 -16.01
N PHE A 711 6.10 23.01 -16.55
CA PHE A 711 5.50 23.91 -17.56
C PHE A 711 4.23 24.67 -17.17
N PHE A 712 3.70 24.49 -15.96
CA PHE A 712 2.56 25.28 -15.49
C PHE A 712 2.85 25.94 -14.15
N ASN A 713 3.49 27.10 -14.22
CA ASN A 713 3.38 28.10 -13.17
C ASN A 713 3.53 29.49 -13.80
N PRO A 714 2.44 30.16 -14.22
CA PRO A 714 2.41 31.61 -14.23
C PRO A 714 2.01 32.11 -12.85
N LEU A 715 2.75 33.12 -12.39
CA LEU A 715 2.45 33.95 -11.23
C LEU A 715 0.97 34.39 -11.19
N VAL A 716 0.34 34.35 -10.02
CA VAL A 716 -0.03 35.47 -9.12
C VAL A 716 -0.39 34.88 -7.76
#